data_AF-A0A2V9JTQ7-F1
#
_entry.id   AF-A0A2V9JTQ7-F1
#
_cell.length_a   1.000
_cell.length_b   1.000
_cell.length_c   1.000
_cell.angle_alpha   90.00
_cell.angle_beta   90.00
_cell.angle_gamma   90.00
#
_symmetry.space_group_name_H-M   'P 1'
#
loop_
_entity.id
_entity.type
_entity.pdbx_description
1 polymer ?
#
loop_
_entity_poly.entity_id
_entity_poly.type
_entity_poly.pdbx_seq_one_letter_code
_entity_poly.pdbx_strand_id
1 'polypeptide(L)'
;MRGRIDSNLGRTWAAAILPVLLSAGIYSQDAGFNRTSVTIVAFGDSTTALRNVDGKPLAVTASILGDRLRGEGGAPKVINAGVSGNTTVDARRRFEHDVLARRPDIVVIQFGINDSAVDVWRQPPATLPRVPLEQYEANLRYFVEELRRRKIDAILMTPNPVRWTAKLREVYGKPPYDPASPDGWNVLLKRYAATVRRVAHENVALVDVYAAFESYGRASGRSVEELLLDGMHPNGSELIADLLAGKIAGSGPVIARRLARPPSAVKDIYAPVLVGPAASNAGIHMLPDGRLKSFLNGSDHDILSAVSSDGGLTWSEPKFELKAPGGAGVSLRDRDGEFHVFMSVYRRVGAARNPGVDLFIDVWHARTRNHGTTWSAPKPIFEGYCGAQNAVVQLRSGRIVFPFGDWIGGRPVAPPTGAIVTSFLYSDDAGETWRKAADQLKTPCYTDYNGNNYDADEPVMLEKKDGTVWLLVRSQTGYLYEAFSRDGIHWGEPRPSPFYTSTGPAGLLRVPDGKILVFWNNCELPPRLDGVGVYGGRDALHAAVSEDEGRTWRGFREVYRDPGRNDNPPGHGDLGTAYPYPYRSTENKVILVTGQGAGRRNMVMFDPRWLLETRQEEDFARGLDAWGVFKPYGPSRGWFRDRVQGPRLIPHPERPEARVLHIRRPDEKYPDGAMWNFPLARKGDLTLRIRLQPHFAGGVVSLTDRFFNPEDPAGEKEAIFTLPLGADGRISLQNALQHDRWYTLQFEWDVSARTCLVSVAGEPKVYLKPSYTPTHGISYLRLRSTAERADPAGFLVESVKVDVIGDRQSGPRP
;
A
#
# COMPACT_ATOMS: atom_id res chain seq x y z
N MET A 1 37.07 30.86 25.21
CA MET A 1 37.80 30.82 23.93
C MET A 1 36.79 30.67 22.82
N ARG A 2 36.80 31.61 21.86
CA ARG A 2 35.87 31.68 20.73
C ARG A 2 36.24 30.60 19.71
N GLY A 3 35.39 29.59 19.53
CA GLY A 3 35.46 28.61 18.44
C GLY A 3 34.35 28.92 17.44
N ARG A 4 34.74 29.14 16.18
CA ARG A 4 33.87 29.50 15.05
C ARG A 4 32.78 28.45 14.84
N ILE A 5 31.53 28.90 14.79
CA ILE A 5 30.40 28.15 14.24
C ILE A 5 30.50 28.28 12.72
N ASP A 6 30.76 27.17 12.03
CA ASP A 6 30.76 27.11 10.58
C ASP A 6 29.34 27.33 10.04
N SER A 7 29.19 28.41 9.28
CA SER A 7 27.93 28.96 8.77
C SER A 7 27.62 28.48 7.35
N ASN A 8 27.75 27.17 7.09
CA ASN A 8 27.49 26.57 5.77
C ASN A 8 26.28 25.62 5.71
N LEU A 9 25.39 25.62 6.72
CA LEU A 9 24.17 24.80 6.77
C LEU A 9 22.94 25.42 6.07
N GLY A 10 23.11 26.49 5.28
CA GLY A 10 22.00 27.31 4.77
C GLY A 10 21.62 27.16 3.29
N ARG A 11 22.11 26.17 2.52
CA ARG A 11 21.98 26.18 1.04
C ARG A 11 21.43 24.94 0.33
N THR A 12 20.83 23.97 1.01
CA THR A 12 20.30 22.75 0.36
C THR A 12 18.82 22.43 0.62
N TRP A 13 18.05 23.35 1.21
CA TRP A 13 16.67 23.07 1.69
C TRP A 13 15.52 23.67 0.86
N ALA A 14 15.71 23.86 -0.45
CA ALA A 14 14.64 24.29 -1.37
C ALA A 14 14.08 23.16 -2.28
N ALA A 15 14.52 21.91 -2.10
CA ALA A 15 14.22 20.82 -3.04
C ALA A 15 13.21 19.76 -2.55
N ALA A 16 12.46 20.01 -1.47
CA ALA A 16 11.51 19.04 -0.90
C ALA A 16 10.04 19.52 -0.86
N ILE A 17 9.69 20.61 -1.54
CA ILE A 17 8.30 21.10 -1.69
C ILE A 17 7.90 21.06 -3.17
N LEU A 18 7.80 19.85 -3.72
CA LEU A 18 7.10 19.46 -4.95
C LEU A 18 7.29 17.92 -5.06
N PRO A 19 6.24 17.07 -5.18
CA PRO A 19 5.04 17.32 -5.97
C PRO A 19 3.72 16.91 -5.28
N VAL A 20 2.78 17.86 -5.17
CA VAL A 20 1.37 17.55 -5.45
C VAL A 20 1.18 17.94 -6.93
N LEU A 21 1.03 16.93 -7.79
CA LEU A 21 0.54 17.00 -9.17
C LEU A 21 1.42 17.72 -10.23
N LEU A 22 2.44 17.01 -10.72
CA LEU A 22 2.81 17.00 -12.14
C LEU A 22 2.51 15.59 -12.69
N SER A 23 1.22 15.28 -12.80
CA SER A 23 0.72 14.10 -13.50
C SER A 23 -0.52 14.44 -14.32
N ALA A 24 -0.52 15.62 -14.94
CA ALA A 24 -1.43 15.97 -16.02
C ALA A 24 -0.59 16.01 -17.30
N GLY A 25 -0.62 14.91 -18.06
CA GLY A 25 0.18 14.76 -19.26
C GLY A 25 0.06 13.36 -19.86
N ILE A 26 -0.91 13.23 -20.77
CA ILE A 26 -1.10 12.11 -21.71
C ILE A 26 -1.60 10.78 -21.08
N TYR A 27 -2.88 10.74 -20.72
CA TYR A 27 -3.65 9.50 -20.89
C TYR A 27 -4.54 9.68 -22.13
N SER A 28 -3.94 9.47 -23.30
CA SER A 28 -4.70 9.11 -24.49
C SER A 28 -5.32 7.72 -24.29
N GLN A 29 -6.51 7.61 -24.84
CA GLN A 29 -7.48 6.52 -24.76
C GLN A 29 -6.87 5.15 -25.12
N ASP A 30 -7.25 4.15 -24.31
CA ASP A 30 -7.74 2.85 -24.76
C ASP A 30 -7.90 1.99 -23.50
N ALA A 31 -9.16 1.75 -23.12
CA ALA A 31 -9.49 0.93 -21.98
C ALA A 31 -10.71 0.07 -22.30
N GLY A 32 -10.47 -1.07 -22.94
CA GLY A 32 -11.44 -2.15 -23.02
C GLY A 32 -11.60 -2.84 -21.66
N PHE A 33 -12.29 -2.21 -20.71
CA PHE A 33 -12.61 -2.78 -19.38
C PHE A 33 -13.82 -3.73 -19.43
N ASN A 34 -13.78 -4.76 -20.29
CA ASN A 34 -14.88 -5.71 -20.38
C ASN A 34 -14.41 -7.17 -20.53
N ARG A 35 -13.41 -7.58 -19.75
CA ARG A 35 -12.95 -8.99 -19.73
C ARG A 35 -13.21 -9.66 -18.39
N THR A 36 -13.90 -10.79 -18.45
CA THR A 36 -14.32 -11.64 -17.33
C THR A 36 -13.25 -12.63 -16.86
N SER A 37 -12.06 -12.65 -17.49
CA SER A 37 -10.93 -13.53 -17.15
C SER A 37 -9.57 -12.88 -17.44
N VAL A 38 -8.64 -12.92 -16.48
CA VAL A 38 -7.23 -12.49 -16.65
C VAL A 38 -6.51 -13.42 -17.61
N THR A 39 -5.73 -12.84 -18.52
CA THR A 39 -4.81 -13.59 -19.39
C THR A 39 -3.36 -13.32 -18.99
N ILE A 40 -2.65 -14.37 -18.58
CA ILE A 40 -1.21 -14.33 -18.28
C ILE A 40 -0.46 -15.02 -19.42
N VAL A 41 0.55 -14.37 -20.00
CA VAL A 41 1.43 -15.00 -21.00
C VAL A 41 2.79 -15.26 -20.37
N ALA A 42 3.19 -16.53 -20.30
CA ALA A 42 4.53 -16.95 -19.90
C ALA A 42 5.43 -17.01 -21.14
N PHE A 43 6.23 -15.97 -21.35
CA PHE A 43 7.06 -15.75 -22.52
C PHE A 43 8.52 -16.10 -22.23
N GLY A 44 9.04 -17.15 -22.86
CA GLY A 44 10.39 -17.61 -22.56
C GLY A 44 10.96 -18.62 -23.55
N ASP A 45 12.04 -19.27 -23.15
CA ASP A 45 12.75 -20.28 -23.94
C ASP A 45 12.36 -21.72 -23.55
N SER A 46 13.28 -22.68 -23.71
CA SER A 46 13.06 -24.09 -23.35
C SER A 46 12.75 -24.31 -21.86
N THR A 47 13.15 -23.39 -20.99
CA THR A 47 12.82 -23.46 -19.54
C THR A 47 11.37 -23.10 -19.25
N THR A 48 10.69 -22.45 -20.20
CA THR A 48 9.26 -22.14 -20.16
C THR A 48 8.43 -23.13 -20.97
N ALA A 49 8.98 -23.68 -22.05
CA ALA A 49 8.27 -24.53 -23.01
C ALA A 49 7.73 -25.85 -22.40
N LEU A 50 6.61 -26.34 -22.93
CA LEU A 50 6.08 -27.67 -22.59
C LEU A 50 7.09 -28.77 -22.92
N ARG A 51 7.14 -29.81 -22.10
CA ARG A 51 8.08 -30.92 -22.26
C ARG A 51 7.44 -32.25 -21.91
N ASN A 52 7.92 -33.33 -22.52
CA ASN A 52 7.53 -34.70 -22.19
C ASN A 52 8.71 -35.46 -21.57
N VAL A 53 8.44 -36.23 -20.53
CA VAL A 53 9.38 -37.18 -19.90
C VAL A 53 8.69 -38.54 -19.90
N ASP A 54 9.36 -39.56 -20.46
CA ASP A 54 8.84 -40.93 -20.58
C ASP A 54 7.43 -41.02 -21.19
N GLY A 55 7.20 -40.22 -22.24
CA GLY A 55 5.91 -40.18 -22.96
C GLY A 55 4.78 -39.43 -22.22
N LYS A 56 5.06 -38.80 -21.07
CA LYS A 56 4.09 -38.02 -20.30
C LYS A 56 4.45 -36.53 -20.26
N PRO A 57 3.48 -35.60 -20.32
CA PRO A 57 3.74 -34.18 -20.13
C PRO A 57 4.31 -33.90 -18.74
N LEU A 58 5.43 -33.19 -18.69
CA LEU A 58 5.98 -32.61 -17.48
C LEU A 58 5.19 -31.35 -17.13
N ALA A 59 4.77 -31.22 -15.87
CA ALA A 59 4.15 -29.99 -15.39
C ALA A 59 5.19 -28.86 -15.40
N VAL A 60 4.96 -27.84 -16.23
CA VAL A 60 5.80 -26.65 -16.32
C VAL A 60 5.17 -25.49 -15.54
N THR A 61 5.97 -24.49 -15.20
CA THR A 61 5.54 -23.30 -14.42
C THR A 61 4.20 -22.73 -14.89
N ALA A 62 4.01 -22.54 -16.20
CA ALA A 62 2.75 -22.01 -16.75
C ALA A 62 1.52 -22.89 -16.45
N SER A 63 1.67 -24.21 -16.43
CA SER A 63 0.58 -25.14 -16.11
C SER A 63 0.22 -25.13 -14.62
N ILE A 64 1.22 -25.05 -13.74
CA ILE A 64 1.04 -25.05 -12.28
C ILE A 64 0.51 -23.70 -11.80
N LEU A 65 0.94 -22.61 -12.44
CA LEU A 65 0.61 -21.24 -12.03
C LEU A 65 -0.90 -20.97 -12.08
N GLY A 66 -1.61 -21.52 -13.07
CA GLY A 66 -3.07 -21.38 -13.17
C GLY A 66 -3.80 -21.93 -11.94
N ASP A 67 -3.35 -23.09 -11.43
CA ASP A 67 -3.93 -23.71 -10.24
C ASP A 67 -3.53 -22.98 -8.95
N ARG A 68 -2.28 -22.50 -8.84
CA ARG A 68 -1.81 -21.72 -7.68
C ARG A 68 -2.49 -20.36 -7.55
N LEU A 69 -3.00 -19.82 -8.67
CA LEU A 69 -3.72 -18.55 -8.71
C LEU A 69 -5.24 -18.72 -8.72
N ARG A 70 -5.75 -19.94 -8.53
CA ARG A 70 -7.18 -20.22 -8.51
C ARG A 70 -7.83 -19.62 -7.26
N GLY A 71 -8.79 -18.72 -7.47
CA GLY A 71 -9.65 -18.15 -6.42
C GLY A 71 -11.13 -18.45 -6.63
N GLU A 72 -11.99 -17.83 -5.83
CA GLU A 72 -13.47 -18.00 -5.89
C GLU A 72 -14.07 -17.65 -7.28
N GLY A 73 -13.35 -16.90 -8.12
CA GLY A 73 -13.73 -16.54 -9.49
C GLY A 73 -13.22 -17.46 -10.62
N GLY A 74 -12.52 -18.55 -10.28
CA GLY A 74 -11.86 -19.46 -11.24
C GLY A 74 -10.38 -19.19 -11.44
N ALA A 75 -9.72 -20.02 -12.25
CA ALA A 75 -8.29 -19.88 -12.57
C ALA A 75 -8.06 -18.85 -13.70
N PRO A 76 -6.99 -18.04 -13.65
CA PRO A 76 -6.61 -17.19 -14.79
C PRO A 76 -6.26 -18.05 -16.00
N LYS A 77 -6.45 -17.47 -17.21
CA LYS A 77 -6.00 -18.10 -18.43
C LYS A 77 -4.48 -17.90 -18.55
N VAL A 78 -3.71 -18.94 -18.25
CA VAL A 78 -2.26 -18.93 -18.45
C VAL A 78 -1.92 -19.50 -19.83
N ILE A 79 -1.26 -18.71 -20.66
CA ILE A 79 -0.81 -19.08 -22.00
C ILE A 79 0.70 -19.28 -21.94
N ASN A 80 1.13 -20.49 -22.28
CA ASN A 80 2.55 -20.81 -22.44
C ASN A 80 3.02 -20.33 -23.83
N ALA A 81 4.02 -19.44 -23.84
CA ALA A 81 4.72 -18.94 -25.03
C ALA A 81 6.23 -19.23 -24.94
N GLY A 82 6.59 -20.38 -24.37
CA GLY A 82 7.94 -20.92 -24.32
C GLY A 82 8.32 -21.61 -25.63
N VAL A 83 9.47 -21.27 -26.19
CA VAL A 83 9.99 -21.91 -27.42
C VAL A 83 11.41 -22.39 -27.21
N SER A 84 11.63 -23.69 -27.37
CA SER A 84 12.94 -24.29 -27.11
C SER A 84 14.06 -23.71 -27.98
N GLY A 85 15.20 -23.43 -27.34
CA GLY A 85 16.40 -22.92 -28.01
C GLY A 85 16.36 -21.45 -28.44
N ASN A 86 15.22 -20.75 -28.26
CA ASN A 86 15.10 -19.34 -28.62
C ASN A 86 15.92 -18.44 -27.69
N THR A 87 16.48 -17.39 -28.28
CA THR A 87 17.12 -16.26 -27.58
C THR A 87 16.16 -15.07 -27.50
N THR A 88 16.56 -14.00 -26.81
CA THR A 88 15.81 -12.73 -26.82
C THR A 88 15.73 -12.09 -28.21
N VAL A 89 16.67 -12.36 -29.12
CA VAL A 89 16.61 -11.90 -30.52
C VAL A 89 15.48 -12.61 -31.29
N ASP A 90 15.29 -13.91 -31.06
CA ASP A 90 14.17 -14.65 -31.63
C ASP A 90 12.84 -14.21 -30.99
N ALA A 91 12.87 -13.99 -29.67
CA ALA A 91 11.74 -13.47 -28.91
C ALA A 91 11.25 -12.13 -29.48
N ARG A 92 12.15 -11.21 -29.87
CA ARG A 92 11.80 -9.95 -30.53
C ARG A 92 10.96 -10.14 -31.79
N ARG A 93 11.24 -11.17 -32.59
CA ARG A 93 10.54 -11.44 -33.87
C ARG A 93 9.14 -12.00 -33.64
N ARG A 94 8.93 -12.75 -32.56
CA ARG A 94 7.65 -13.39 -32.24
C ARG A 94 6.82 -12.65 -31.20
N PHE A 95 7.31 -11.55 -30.63
CA PHE A 95 6.66 -10.84 -29.53
C PHE A 95 5.23 -10.39 -29.85
N GLU A 96 5.01 -9.85 -31.06
CA GLU A 96 3.66 -9.45 -31.48
C GLU A 96 2.70 -10.65 -31.53
N HIS A 97 3.11 -11.75 -32.18
CA HIS A 97 2.27 -12.95 -32.37
C HIS A 97 2.05 -13.76 -31.08
N ASP A 98 3.11 -13.99 -30.33
CA ASP A 98 3.09 -14.88 -29.16
C ASP A 98 2.59 -14.18 -27.91
N VAL A 99 2.77 -12.87 -27.81
CA VAL A 99 2.42 -12.08 -26.63
C VAL A 99 1.30 -11.10 -26.95
N LEU A 100 1.56 -10.07 -27.76
CA LEU A 100 0.65 -8.93 -27.89
C LEU A 100 -0.71 -9.30 -28.51
N ALA A 101 -0.73 -10.19 -29.51
CA ALA A 101 -1.94 -10.71 -30.15
C ALA A 101 -2.81 -11.54 -29.18
N ARG A 102 -2.23 -12.05 -28.08
CA ARG A 102 -2.98 -12.74 -27.03
C ARG A 102 -3.71 -11.77 -26.10
N ARG A 103 -3.45 -10.46 -26.25
CA ARG A 103 -4.01 -9.36 -25.47
C ARG A 103 -3.87 -9.61 -23.96
N PRO A 104 -2.64 -9.84 -23.45
CA PRO A 104 -2.41 -10.24 -22.07
C PRO A 104 -2.66 -9.10 -21.09
N ASP A 105 -2.96 -9.48 -19.86
CA ASP A 105 -2.97 -8.61 -18.71
C ASP A 105 -1.60 -8.55 -18.03
N ILE A 106 -0.93 -9.70 -18.00
CA ILE A 106 0.38 -9.90 -17.39
C ILE A 106 1.25 -10.70 -18.36
N VAL A 107 2.51 -10.29 -18.49
CA VAL A 107 3.52 -11.05 -19.23
C VAL A 107 4.68 -11.36 -18.30
N VAL A 108 4.94 -12.65 -18.15
CA VAL A 108 6.08 -13.19 -17.41
C VAL A 108 7.18 -13.48 -18.42
N ILE A 109 8.36 -12.88 -18.27
CA ILE A 109 9.45 -12.96 -19.24
C ILE A 109 10.66 -13.67 -18.62
N GLN A 110 11.06 -14.81 -19.19
CA GLN A 110 12.22 -15.59 -18.74
C GLN A 110 13.12 -16.00 -19.91
N PHE A 111 14.33 -15.45 -19.95
CA PHE A 111 15.38 -15.75 -20.93
C PHE A 111 16.77 -15.69 -20.27
N GLY A 112 17.82 -16.00 -21.02
CA GLY A 112 19.21 -15.80 -20.60
C GLY A 112 20.11 -17.03 -20.75
N ILE A 113 19.58 -18.26 -20.70
CA ILE A 113 20.39 -19.47 -20.88
C ILE A 113 20.90 -19.55 -22.31
N ASN A 114 19.99 -19.51 -23.30
CA ASN A 114 20.37 -19.54 -24.71
C ASN A 114 21.15 -18.29 -25.13
N ASP A 115 20.78 -17.12 -24.61
CA ASP A 115 21.46 -15.84 -24.90
C ASP A 115 22.93 -15.88 -24.49
N SER A 116 23.20 -16.38 -23.27
CA SER A 116 24.55 -16.44 -22.71
C SER A 116 25.41 -17.60 -23.25
N ALA A 117 24.81 -18.55 -23.96
CA ALA A 117 25.50 -19.72 -24.46
C ALA A 117 26.54 -19.38 -25.54
N VAL A 118 27.71 -20.01 -25.46
CA VAL A 118 28.77 -19.97 -26.46
C VAL A 118 28.86 -21.35 -27.09
N ASP A 119 28.57 -21.44 -28.38
CA ASP A 119 28.54 -22.71 -29.11
C ASP A 119 29.97 -23.20 -29.45
N VAL A 120 30.73 -23.56 -28.42
CA VAL A 120 32.14 -24.02 -28.49
C VAL A 120 32.33 -25.37 -29.21
N TRP A 121 31.23 -26.06 -29.50
CA TRP A 121 31.19 -27.31 -30.26
C TRP A 121 31.09 -27.11 -31.78
N ARG A 122 30.79 -25.89 -32.26
CA ARG A 122 30.74 -25.58 -33.70
C ARG A 122 32.13 -25.59 -34.32
N GLN A 123 32.17 -25.62 -35.66
CA GLN A 123 33.41 -25.46 -36.43
C GLN A 123 33.30 -24.26 -37.39
N PRO A 124 34.13 -23.21 -37.21
CA PRO A 124 35.00 -22.97 -36.07
C PRO A 124 34.20 -22.75 -34.75
N PRO A 125 34.78 -23.02 -33.56
CA PRO A 125 34.11 -22.76 -32.28
C PRO A 125 33.71 -21.30 -32.14
N ALA A 126 32.51 -21.05 -31.63
CA ALA A 126 32.13 -19.69 -31.28
C ALA A 126 32.96 -19.19 -30.10
N THR A 127 33.31 -17.90 -30.11
CA THR A 127 34.06 -17.24 -29.02
C THR A 127 33.21 -16.24 -28.24
N LEU A 128 32.00 -15.94 -28.73
CA LEU A 128 31.08 -14.97 -28.14
C LEU A 128 29.71 -15.64 -27.83
N PRO A 129 28.96 -15.10 -26.86
CA PRO A 129 27.60 -15.54 -26.59
C PRO A 129 26.69 -15.40 -27.81
N ARG A 130 25.65 -16.23 -27.93
CA ARG A 130 24.66 -16.16 -29.02
C ARG A 130 24.00 -14.77 -29.11
N VAL A 131 23.82 -14.09 -27.99
CA VAL A 131 23.37 -12.68 -27.95
C VAL A 131 24.32 -11.90 -27.06
N PRO A 132 25.01 -10.84 -27.54
CA PRO A 132 25.83 -9.99 -26.69
C PRO A 132 25.04 -9.37 -25.53
N LEU A 133 25.69 -9.17 -24.37
CA LEU A 133 25.02 -8.73 -23.14
C LEU A 133 24.27 -7.40 -23.30
N GLU A 134 24.85 -6.45 -24.04
CA GLU A 134 24.22 -5.15 -24.35
C GLU A 134 22.94 -5.32 -25.18
N GLN A 135 22.97 -6.21 -26.17
CA GLN A 135 21.79 -6.51 -27.00
C GLN A 135 20.71 -7.23 -26.18
N TYR A 136 21.11 -8.15 -25.29
CA TYR A 136 20.20 -8.83 -24.38
C TYR A 136 19.48 -7.83 -23.48
N GLU A 137 20.21 -6.90 -22.88
CA GLU A 137 19.62 -5.82 -22.08
C GLU A 137 18.66 -4.96 -22.90
N ALA A 138 19.07 -4.52 -24.09
CA ALA A 138 18.24 -3.71 -24.97
C ALA A 138 16.94 -4.44 -25.36
N ASN A 139 17.00 -5.76 -25.57
CA ASN A 139 15.82 -6.58 -25.84
C ASN A 139 14.87 -6.64 -24.64
N LEU A 140 15.40 -6.84 -23.42
CA LEU A 140 14.59 -6.84 -22.20
C LEU A 140 13.90 -5.49 -21.96
N ARG A 141 14.64 -4.39 -22.12
CA ARG A 141 14.10 -3.02 -22.01
C ARG A 141 12.99 -2.79 -23.01
N TYR A 142 13.18 -3.20 -24.26
CA TYR A 142 12.13 -3.10 -25.26
C TYR A 142 10.85 -3.85 -24.87
N PHE A 143 10.95 -5.10 -24.41
CA PHE A 143 9.75 -5.84 -24.01
C PHE A 143 9.01 -5.12 -22.88
N VAL A 144 9.74 -4.67 -21.86
CA VAL A 144 9.18 -3.91 -20.74
C VAL A 144 8.52 -2.61 -21.22
N GLU A 145 9.20 -1.84 -22.06
CA GLU A 145 8.70 -0.55 -22.57
C GLU A 145 7.46 -0.71 -23.43
N GLU A 146 7.44 -1.72 -24.31
CA GLU A 146 6.26 -2.03 -25.13
C GLU A 146 5.05 -2.44 -24.29
N LEU A 147 5.25 -3.31 -23.29
CA LEU A 147 4.18 -3.72 -22.38
C LEU A 147 3.68 -2.53 -21.56
N ARG A 148 4.61 -1.72 -21.02
CA ARG A 148 4.31 -0.52 -20.25
C ARG A 148 3.50 0.48 -21.08
N ARG A 149 3.89 0.74 -22.33
CA ARG A 149 3.16 1.63 -23.28
C ARG A 149 1.73 1.16 -23.50
N ARG A 150 1.51 -0.17 -23.47
CA ARG A 150 0.20 -0.82 -23.65
C ARG A 150 -0.53 -1.10 -22.32
N LYS A 151 -0.01 -0.62 -21.18
CA LYS A 151 -0.58 -0.81 -19.83
C LYS A 151 -0.71 -2.30 -19.42
N ILE A 152 0.21 -3.13 -19.91
CA ILE A 152 0.32 -4.55 -19.58
C ILE A 152 1.41 -4.71 -18.52
N ASP A 153 1.14 -5.48 -17.48
CA ASP A 153 2.10 -5.68 -16.39
C ASP A 153 3.20 -6.66 -16.81
N ALA A 154 4.46 -6.30 -16.57
CA ALA A 154 5.61 -7.15 -16.87
C ALA A 154 6.21 -7.71 -15.57
N ILE A 155 6.52 -9.00 -15.58
CA ILE A 155 7.31 -9.67 -14.53
C ILE A 155 8.56 -10.22 -15.20
N LEU A 156 9.73 -9.76 -14.79
CA LEU A 156 11.01 -10.30 -15.25
C LEU A 156 11.46 -11.44 -14.34
N MET A 157 11.93 -12.52 -14.95
CA MET A 157 12.53 -13.66 -14.27
C MET A 157 13.99 -13.81 -14.65
N THR A 158 14.86 -13.98 -13.65
CA THR A 158 16.24 -14.41 -13.93
C THR A 158 16.23 -15.83 -14.50
N PRO A 159 17.22 -16.22 -15.33
CA PRO A 159 17.37 -17.63 -15.72
C PRO A 159 17.70 -18.47 -14.48
N ASN A 160 17.31 -19.75 -14.45
CA ASN A 160 17.81 -20.68 -13.44
C ASN A 160 19.30 -21.01 -13.69
N PRO A 161 20.06 -21.40 -12.64
CA PRO A 161 21.41 -21.91 -12.83
C PRO A 161 21.41 -23.23 -13.62
N VAL A 162 22.53 -23.50 -14.29
CA VAL A 162 22.82 -24.75 -15.01
C VAL A 162 23.83 -25.57 -14.19
N ARG A 163 23.71 -26.90 -14.22
CA ARG A 163 24.62 -27.85 -13.58
C ARG A 163 25.14 -28.85 -14.59
N TRP A 164 26.39 -29.27 -14.39
CA TRP A 164 27.06 -30.16 -15.31
C TRP A 164 26.44 -31.55 -15.30
N THR A 165 26.10 -32.05 -16.49
CA THR A 165 25.88 -33.47 -16.77
C THR A 165 26.98 -34.01 -17.65
N ALA A 166 27.10 -35.33 -17.79
CA ALA A 166 28.05 -35.95 -18.71
C ALA A 166 27.90 -35.40 -20.14
N LYS A 167 26.65 -35.25 -20.61
CA LYS A 167 26.36 -34.70 -21.94
C LYS A 167 26.72 -33.23 -22.06
N LEU A 168 26.41 -32.40 -21.05
CA LEU A 168 26.79 -31.00 -21.08
C LEU A 168 28.31 -30.82 -21.06
N ARG A 169 29.05 -31.65 -20.33
CA ARG A 169 30.53 -31.62 -20.34
C ARG A 169 31.10 -32.00 -21.71
N GLU A 170 30.52 -33.00 -22.37
CA GLU A 170 30.92 -33.40 -23.73
C GLU A 170 30.75 -32.25 -24.73
N VAL A 171 29.63 -31.51 -24.65
CA VAL A 171 29.26 -30.49 -25.63
C VAL A 171 29.86 -29.11 -25.29
N TYR A 172 29.88 -28.71 -24.02
CA TYR A 172 30.23 -27.37 -23.55
C TYR A 172 31.45 -27.33 -22.63
N GLY A 173 32.11 -28.46 -22.32
CA GLY A 173 33.26 -28.53 -21.40
C GLY A 173 34.57 -27.96 -21.94
N LYS A 174 34.52 -26.78 -22.58
CA LYS A 174 35.65 -26.05 -23.13
C LYS A 174 35.53 -24.56 -22.76
N PRO A 175 36.64 -23.79 -22.73
CA PRO A 175 36.60 -22.35 -22.50
C PRO A 175 35.56 -21.66 -23.42
N PRO A 176 34.78 -20.69 -22.92
CA PRO A 176 34.95 -19.98 -21.64
C PRO A 176 34.37 -20.68 -20.41
N TYR A 177 33.83 -21.89 -20.56
CA TYR A 177 33.28 -22.68 -19.46
C TYR A 177 34.37 -23.42 -18.69
N ASP A 178 34.11 -23.67 -17.41
CA ASP A 178 34.96 -24.46 -16.53
C ASP A 178 34.26 -25.77 -16.14
N PRO A 179 34.57 -26.92 -16.78
CA PRO A 179 33.95 -28.19 -16.43
C PRO A 179 34.41 -28.77 -15.09
N ALA A 180 35.51 -28.26 -14.51
CA ALA A 180 36.03 -28.69 -13.21
C ALA A 180 35.28 -28.02 -12.06
N SER A 181 34.78 -26.80 -12.26
CA SER A 181 33.90 -26.12 -11.32
C SER A 181 32.44 -26.59 -11.48
N PRO A 182 31.75 -27.02 -10.39
CA PRO A 182 30.32 -27.37 -10.42
C PRO A 182 29.42 -26.25 -10.98
N ASP A 183 29.84 -25.00 -10.81
CA ASP A 183 29.14 -23.79 -11.26
C ASP A 183 29.76 -23.19 -12.53
N GLY A 184 30.75 -23.86 -13.13
CA GLY A 184 31.57 -23.34 -14.21
C GLY A 184 30.88 -23.27 -15.57
N TRP A 185 29.65 -23.79 -15.71
CA TRP A 185 28.79 -23.39 -16.82
C TRP A 185 28.41 -21.91 -16.66
N ASN A 186 27.98 -21.50 -15.45
CA ASN A 186 27.30 -20.23 -15.20
C ASN A 186 28.18 -18.98 -15.23
N VAL A 187 29.46 -19.11 -15.60
CA VAL A 187 30.45 -18.02 -15.69
C VAL A 187 29.88 -16.81 -16.43
N LEU A 188 29.25 -17.04 -17.58
CA LEU A 188 28.58 -15.98 -18.35
C LEU A 188 27.14 -15.75 -17.90
N LEU A 189 26.39 -16.81 -17.61
CA LEU A 189 24.97 -16.73 -17.23
C LEU A 189 24.71 -15.80 -16.04
N LYS A 190 25.63 -15.75 -15.07
CA LYS A 190 25.56 -14.82 -13.93
C LYS A 190 25.45 -13.35 -14.36
N ARG A 191 26.11 -12.95 -15.44
CA ARG A 191 26.06 -11.58 -15.98
C ARG A 191 24.70 -11.27 -16.60
N TYR A 192 24.07 -12.25 -17.24
CA TYR A 192 22.71 -12.13 -17.80
C TYR A 192 21.66 -12.08 -16.69
N ALA A 193 21.79 -12.91 -15.65
CA ALA A 193 20.94 -12.83 -14.46
C ALA A 193 21.07 -11.46 -13.75
N ALA A 194 22.29 -10.94 -13.60
CA ALA A 194 22.51 -9.59 -13.04
C ALA A 194 21.89 -8.48 -13.92
N THR A 195 21.91 -8.64 -15.24
CA THR A 195 21.28 -7.72 -16.18
C THR A 195 19.76 -7.71 -16.02
N VAL A 196 19.13 -8.88 -15.88
CA VAL A 196 17.69 -8.97 -15.57
C VAL A 196 17.35 -8.21 -14.28
N ARG A 197 18.13 -8.42 -13.20
CA ARG A 197 17.94 -7.70 -11.92
C ARG A 197 18.00 -6.19 -12.11
N ARG A 198 19.00 -5.72 -12.86
CA ARG A 198 19.20 -4.29 -13.13
C ARG A 198 18.06 -3.67 -13.93
N VAL A 199 17.60 -4.32 -15.00
CA VAL A 199 16.43 -3.85 -15.76
C VAL A 199 15.18 -3.84 -14.87
N ALA A 200 15.03 -4.82 -13.96
CA ALA A 200 13.89 -4.86 -13.06
C ALA A 200 13.89 -3.75 -12.00
N HIS A 201 15.06 -3.27 -11.56
CA HIS A 201 15.18 -2.13 -10.64
C HIS A 201 14.56 -0.83 -11.18
N GLU A 202 14.27 -0.76 -12.48
CA GLU A 202 13.61 0.37 -13.13
C GLU A 202 12.08 0.26 -13.11
N ASN A 203 11.54 -0.08 -11.94
CA ASN A 203 10.12 -0.24 -11.64
C ASN A 203 9.43 -1.38 -12.43
N VAL A 204 10.05 -2.56 -12.48
CA VAL A 204 9.40 -3.79 -12.99
C VAL A 204 9.47 -4.88 -11.92
N ALA A 205 8.43 -5.68 -11.79
CA ALA A 205 8.43 -6.79 -10.85
C ALA A 205 9.51 -7.82 -11.21
N LEU A 206 10.29 -8.25 -10.21
CA LEU A 206 11.33 -9.26 -10.35
C LEU A 206 10.94 -10.55 -9.61
N VAL A 207 11.14 -11.69 -10.26
CA VAL A 207 11.22 -13.01 -9.63
C VAL A 207 12.62 -13.59 -9.89
N ASP A 208 13.45 -13.63 -8.85
CA ASP A 208 14.85 -14.05 -8.98
C ASP A 208 15.00 -15.58 -8.82
N VAL A 209 14.69 -16.31 -9.89
CA VAL A 209 14.81 -17.77 -9.96
C VAL A 209 16.23 -18.23 -9.70
N TYR A 210 17.23 -17.53 -10.25
CA TYR A 210 18.64 -17.84 -10.03
C TYR A 210 18.97 -17.87 -8.53
N ALA A 211 18.65 -16.80 -7.82
CA ALA A 211 18.93 -16.70 -6.39
C ALA A 211 18.13 -17.72 -5.57
N ALA A 212 16.89 -18.01 -5.97
CA ALA A 212 16.05 -19.01 -5.31
C ALA A 212 16.64 -20.43 -5.41
N PHE A 213 17.08 -20.83 -6.61
CA PHE A 213 17.70 -22.15 -6.83
C PHE A 213 19.01 -22.30 -6.06
N GLU A 214 19.89 -21.29 -6.12
CA GLU A 214 21.12 -21.27 -5.33
C GLU A 214 20.85 -21.31 -3.82
N SER A 215 19.77 -20.69 -3.36
CA SER A 215 19.37 -20.75 -1.94
C SER A 215 18.86 -22.14 -1.55
N TYR A 216 18.13 -22.82 -2.44
CA TYR A 216 17.70 -24.20 -2.24
C TYR A 216 18.92 -25.14 -2.11
N GLY A 217 19.90 -25.03 -3.01
CA GLY A 217 21.10 -25.86 -2.97
C GLY A 217 22.07 -25.57 -1.82
N ARG A 218 21.92 -24.45 -1.11
CA ARG A 218 22.67 -24.16 0.13
C ARG A 218 22.04 -24.79 1.38
N ALA A 219 20.80 -25.26 1.31
CA ALA A 219 20.16 -25.92 2.44
C ALA A 219 20.81 -27.29 2.69
N SER A 220 20.96 -27.66 3.96
CA SER A 220 21.59 -28.94 4.34
C SER A 220 20.90 -30.12 3.67
N GLY A 221 21.68 -30.97 2.99
CA GLY A 221 21.18 -32.17 2.31
C GLY A 221 20.38 -31.91 1.03
N ARG A 222 20.43 -30.69 0.46
CA ARG A 222 19.80 -30.34 -0.80
C ARG A 222 20.83 -30.00 -1.86
N SER A 223 20.49 -30.23 -3.13
CA SER A 223 21.26 -29.72 -4.26
C SER A 223 20.39 -29.04 -5.33
N VAL A 224 20.99 -28.10 -6.06
CA VAL A 224 20.38 -27.48 -7.24
C VAL A 224 20.08 -28.53 -8.33
N GLU A 225 20.89 -29.59 -8.43
CA GLU A 225 20.63 -30.67 -9.40
C GLU A 225 19.27 -31.33 -9.19
N GLU A 226 18.75 -31.38 -7.96
CA GLU A 226 17.43 -31.94 -7.67
C GLU A 226 16.31 -31.19 -8.40
N LEU A 227 16.51 -29.89 -8.65
CA LEU A 227 15.55 -29.01 -9.31
C LEU A 227 15.67 -29.01 -10.84
N LEU A 228 16.61 -29.79 -11.41
CA LEU A 228 16.94 -29.78 -12.84
C LEU A 228 16.86 -31.19 -13.42
N LEU A 229 16.09 -31.37 -14.49
CA LEU A 229 15.91 -32.66 -15.17
C LEU A 229 17.21 -33.17 -15.82
N ASP A 230 17.90 -32.27 -16.52
CA ASP A 230 19.05 -32.58 -17.37
C ASP A 230 20.22 -31.63 -17.11
N GLY A 231 20.24 -31.04 -15.91
CA GLY A 231 21.18 -30.00 -15.52
C GLY A 231 20.85 -28.62 -16.08
N MET A 232 19.81 -28.45 -16.90
CA MET A 232 19.42 -27.14 -17.45
C MET A 232 17.94 -26.83 -17.28
N HIS A 233 17.06 -27.81 -17.54
CA HIS A 233 15.62 -27.59 -17.52
C HIS A 233 15.03 -27.90 -16.14
N PRO A 234 14.21 -27.01 -15.56
CA PRO A 234 13.55 -27.28 -14.28
C PRO A 234 12.68 -28.56 -14.31
N ASN A 235 12.82 -29.42 -13.31
CA ASN A 235 11.92 -30.57 -13.08
C ASN A 235 10.93 -30.35 -11.91
N GLY A 236 11.19 -29.36 -11.05
CA GLY A 236 10.37 -28.93 -9.92
C GLY A 236 9.82 -27.51 -10.14
N SER A 237 8.92 -27.37 -11.12
CA SER A 237 8.33 -26.08 -11.50
C SER A 237 7.46 -25.46 -10.40
N GLU A 238 7.16 -26.19 -9.32
CA GLU A 238 6.41 -25.72 -8.16
C GLU A 238 7.09 -24.56 -7.45
N LEU A 239 8.42 -24.63 -7.25
CA LEU A 239 9.15 -23.54 -6.59
C LEU A 239 9.04 -22.25 -7.40
N ILE A 240 9.20 -22.35 -8.73
CA ILE A 240 9.10 -21.20 -9.63
C ILE A 240 7.66 -20.68 -9.66
N ALA A 241 6.68 -21.57 -9.75
CA ALA A 241 5.26 -21.23 -9.72
C ALA A 241 4.85 -20.57 -8.40
N ASP A 242 5.43 -20.98 -7.27
CA ASP A 242 5.14 -20.40 -5.95
C ASP A 242 5.77 -19.03 -5.75
N LEU A 243 6.99 -18.83 -6.27
CA LEU A 243 7.60 -17.50 -6.31
C LEU A 243 6.80 -16.56 -7.20
N LEU A 244 6.33 -17.04 -8.36
CA LEU A 244 5.47 -16.26 -9.25
C LEU A 244 4.11 -15.99 -8.63
N ALA A 245 3.45 -16.99 -8.06
CA ALA A 245 2.14 -16.83 -7.43
C ALA A 245 2.23 -15.89 -6.22
N GLY A 246 3.27 -16.05 -5.39
CA GLY A 246 3.57 -15.15 -4.28
C GLY A 246 3.87 -13.73 -4.75
N LYS A 247 4.60 -13.56 -5.86
CA LYS A 247 4.84 -12.23 -6.44
C LYS A 247 3.55 -11.65 -7.02
N ILE A 248 2.76 -12.42 -7.75
CA ILE A 248 1.49 -11.99 -8.35
C ILE A 248 0.47 -11.63 -7.25
N ALA A 249 0.39 -12.41 -6.18
CA ALA A 249 -0.46 -12.13 -5.01
C ALA A 249 0.10 -11.00 -4.12
N GLY A 250 1.43 -10.89 -4.01
CA GLY A 250 2.13 -9.97 -3.12
C GLY A 250 2.55 -8.62 -3.73
N SER A 251 2.50 -8.44 -5.05
CA SER A 251 2.85 -7.17 -5.76
C SER A 251 1.76 -6.09 -5.64
N GLY A 252 0.86 -6.22 -4.67
CA GLY A 252 -0.24 -5.30 -4.46
C GLY A 252 -1.41 -5.42 -5.46
N PRO A 253 -2.48 -4.64 -5.25
CA PRO A 253 -3.74 -4.69 -5.97
C PRO A 253 -3.71 -4.08 -7.37
N VAL A 254 -2.61 -4.19 -8.12
CA VAL A 254 -2.70 -4.04 -9.59
C VAL A 254 -2.89 -5.42 -10.21
N ILE A 255 -2.09 -6.39 -9.77
CA ILE A 255 -2.11 -7.76 -10.31
C ILE A 255 -3.14 -8.63 -9.59
N ALA A 256 -3.21 -8.59 -8.25
CA ALA A 256 -4.27 -9.25 -7.47
C ALA A 256 -5.67 -8.74 -7.84
N ARG A 257 -5.76 -7.47 -8.28
CA ARG A 257 -6.99 -6.81 -8.73
C ARG A 257 -7.46 -7.23 -10.12
N ARG A 258 -6.55 -7.68 -10.99
CA ARG A 258 -6.95 -8.32 -12.24
C ARG A 258 -7.49 -9.72 -11.94
N LEU A 259 -6.82 -10.48 -11.06
CA LEU A 259 -7.18 -11.86 -10.71
C LEU A 259 -8.47 -12.00 -9.90
N ALA A 260 -8.75 -11.05 -9.02
CA ALA A 260 -10.06 -10.94 -8.40
C ALA A 260 -11.07 -10.49 -9.46
N ARG A 261 -12.14 -11.26 -9.68
CA ARG A 261 -13.28 -10.73 -10.45
C ARG A 261 -13.78 -9.49 -9.70
N PRO A 262 -13.87 -8.32 -10.36
CA PRO A 262 -14.53 -7.19 -9.73
C PRO A 262 -15.94 -7.63 -9.32
N PRO A 263 -16.45 -7.15 -8.18
CA PRO A 263 -17.80 -7.48 -7.76
C PRO A 263 -18.78 -7.23 -8.91
N SER A 264 -19.64 -8.19 -9.20
CA SER A 264 -20.63 -8.07 -10.27
C SER A 264 -21.80 -7.16 -9.88
N ALA A 265 -22.01 -6.94 -8.57
CA ALA A 265 -23.03 -6.06 -8.03
C ALA A 265 -22.61 -5.47 -6.69
N VAL A 266 -23.08 -4.25 -6.40
CA VAL A 266 -22.79 -3.51 -5.17
C VAL A 266 -23.30 -4.22 -3.92
N LYS A 267 -24.44 -4.92 -4.03
CA LYS A 267 -25.03 -5.71 -2.95
C LYS A 267 -24.11 -6.81 -2.40
N ASP A 268 -23.20 -7.33 -3.22
CA ASP A 268 -22.30 -8.43 -2.86
C ASP A 268 -21.04 -7.92 -2.13
N ILE A 269 -20.84 -6.59 -2.08
CA ILE A 269 -19.71 -5.97 -1.41
C ILE A 269 -20.03 -5.79 0.07
N TYR A 270 -19.22 -6.38 0.93
CA TYR A 270 -19.35 -6.23 2.37
C TYR A 270 -18.05 -5.71 3.00
N ALA A 271 -16.96 -6.46 2.87
CA ALA A 271 -15.62 -6.00 3.24
C ALA A 271 -15.01 -5.03 2.18
N PRO A 272 -13.97 -4.25 2.53
CA PRO A 272 -13.24 -3.40 1.60
C PRO A 272 -12.71 -4.12 0.37
N VAL A 273 -13.12 -3.62 -0.79
CA VAL A 273 -12.66 -4.08 -2.10
C VAL A 273 -12.29 -2.88 -2.98
N LEU A 274 -11.30 -3.07 -3.84
CA LEU A 274 -10.91 -2.06 -4.81
C LEU A 274 -11.79 -2.17 -6.05
N VAL A 275 -12.50 -1.09 -6.37
CA VAL A 275 -13.46 -1.06 -7.49
C VAL A 275 -12.93 -0.33 -8.72
N GLY A 276 -11.85 0.44 -8.60
CA GLY A 276 -11.40 1.32 -9.69
C GLY A 276 -10.07 2.00 -9.39
N PRO A 277 -9.23 2.38 -10.40
CA PRO A 277 -8.32 3.50 -10.16
C PRO A 277 -9.16 4.77 -9.96
N ALA A 278 -8.67 5.73 -9.20
CA ALA A 278 -9.34 7.02 -9.08
C ALA A 278 -8.64 8.06 -9.97
N ALA A 279 -9.33 8.56 -10.98
CA ALA A 279 -8.78 9.50 -11.95
C ALA A 279 -8.65 10.95 -11.42
N SER A 280 -9.36 11.32 -10.34
CA SER A 280 -9.32 12.67 -9.76
C SER A 280 -9.79 12.70 -8.30
N ASN A 281 -9.50 13.79 -7.57
CA ASN A 281 -10.06 14.13 -6.25
C ASN A 281 -11.41 14.87 -6.35
N ALA A 282 -11.85 15.22 -7.56
CA ALA A 282 -12.89 16.23 -7.79
C ALA A 282 -14.33 15.82 -7.42
N GLY A 283 -14.55 14.86 -6.51
CA GLY A 283 -15.86 14.57 -5.94
C GLY A 283 -16.66 13.48 -6.64
N ILE A 284 -17.40 12.69 -5.85
CA ILE A 284 -18.46 11.80 -6.32
C ILE A 284 -19.80 12.23 -5.68
N HIS A 285 -20.81 12.44 -6.50
CA HIS A 285 -22.12 12.95 -6.06
C HIS A 285 -23.22 11.98 -6.47
N MET A 286 -24.10 11.66 -5.53
CA MET A 286 -25.31 10.89 -5.81
C MET A 286 -26.38 11.82 -6.39
N LEU A 287 -26.94 11.41 -7.54
CA LEU A 287 -28.03 12.07 -8.23
C LEU A 287 -29.39 11.60 -7.67
N PRO A 288 -30.47 12.37 -7.86
CA PRO A 288 -31.80 11.99 -7.36
C PRO A 288 -32.33 10.65 -7.89
N ASP A 289 -31.87 10.22 -9.06
CA ASP A 289 -32.23 8.95 -9.67
C ASP A 289 -31.35 7.76 -9.22
N GLY A 290 -30.46 7.97 -8.25
CA GLY A 290 -29.56 6.96 -7.70
C GLY A 290 -28.26 6.75 -8.48
N ARG A 291 -28.07 7.40 -9.64
CA ARG A 291 -26.79 7.38 -10.35
C ARG A 291 -25.73 8.17 -9.59
N LEU A 292 -24.45 7.85 -9.80
CA LEU A 292 -23.34 8.63 -9.28
C LEU A 292 -22.71 9.46 -10.40
N LYS A 293 -22.34 10.71 -10.12
CA LYS A 293 -21.57 11.58 -11.01
C LYS A 293 -20.24 11.93 -10.35
N SER A 294 -19.13 11.66 -11.02
CA SER A 294 -17.78 12.06 -10.60
C SER A 294 -17.26 13.16 -11.50
N PHE A 295 -16.55 14.15 -10.95
CA PHE A 295 -15.77 15.08 -11.77
C PHE A 295 -14.33 14.58 -11.93
N LEU A 296 -13.70 14.96 -13.04
CA LEU A 296 -12.39 14.52 -13.47
C LEU A 296 -11.62 15.70 -14.06
N ASN A 297 -10.28 15.65 -13.95
CA ASN A 297 -9.40 16.62 -14.60
C ASN A 297 -8.95 16.07 -15.96
N GLY A 298 -9.30 16.79 -17.04
CA GLY A 298 -8.89 16.50 -18.40
C GLY A 298 -7.58 17.17 -18.80
N SER A 299 -7.23 17.05 -20.09
CA SER A 299 -6.15 17.83 -20.70
C SER A 299 -6.46 19.33 -20.68
N ASP A 300 -5.42 20.17 -20.65
CA ASP A 300 -5.54 21.63 -20.69
C ASP A 300 -6.50 22.23 -19.65
N HIS A 301 -6.56 21.62 -18.47
CA HIS A 301 -7.45 22.04 -17.37
C HIS A 301 -8.95 21.95 -17.70
N ASP A 302 -9.37 21.12 -18.65
CA ASP A 302 -10.80 20.82 -18.83
C ASP A 302 -11.35 20.10 -17.59
N ILE A 303 -12.54 20.51 -17.16
CA ILE A 303 -13.31 19.75 -16.17
C ILE A 303 -14.23 18.82 -16.94
N LEU A 304 -14.10 17.53 -16.66
CA LEU A 304 -14.92 16.47 -17.23
C LEU A 304 -15.79 15.84 -16.14
N SER A 305 -16.80 15.07 -16.54
CA SER A 305 -17.55 14.21 -15.64
C SER A 305 -17.76 12.82 -16.19
N ALA A 306 -17.91 11.84 -15.31
CA ALA A 306 -18.34 10.48 -15.66
C ALA A 306 -19.51 10.08 -14.77
N VAL A 307 -20.40 9.25 -15.30
CA VAL A 307 -21.59 8.78 -14.59
C VAL A 307 -21.53 7.27 -14.40
N SER A 308 -21.88 6.82 -13.21
CA SER A 308 -22.08 5.41 -12.89
C SER A 308 -23.57 5.14 -12.64
N SER A 309 -24.06 4.03 -13.21
CA SER A 309 -25.42 3.55 -13.03
C SER A 309 -25.52 2.29 -12.16
N ASP A 310 -24.37 1.75 -11.74
CA ASP A 310 -24.24 0.52 -10.96
C ASP A 310 -23.58 0.78 -9.60
N GLY A 311 -23.78 1.98 -9.04
CA GLY A 311 -23.28 2.37 -7.72
C GLY A 311 -21.75 2.57 -7.65
N GLY A 312 -21.07 2.77 -8.78
CA GLY A 312 -19.66 3.15 -8.85
C GLY A 312 -18.72 2.01 -9.22
N LEU A 313 -19.25 0.87 -9.67
CA LEU A 313 -18.44 -0.25 -10.17
C LEU A 313 -17.92 0.04 -11.58
N THR A 314 -18.77 0.60 -12.43
CA THR A 314 -18.40 1.06 -13.77
C THR A 314 -18.79 2.52 -13.99
N TRP A 315 -18.07 3.18 -14.89
CA TRP A 315 -18.21 4.61 -15.17
C TRP A 315 -18.29 4.81 -16.68
N SER A 316 -19.15 5.74 -17.11
CA SER A 316 -19.27 6.14 -18.50
C SER A 316 -17.97 6.77 -19.03
N GLU A 317 -17.86 6.87 -20.35
CA GLU A 317 -16.85 7.75 -20.95
C GLU A 317 -16.96 9.18 -20.40
N PRO A 318 -15.83 9.87 -20.18
CA PRO A 318 -15.82 11.24 -19.69
C PRO A 318 -16.54 12.19 -20.65
N LYS A 319 -17.43 13.02 -20.10
CA LYS A 319 -18.12 14.10 -20.78
C LYS A 319 -17.49 15.44 -20.39
N PHE A 320 -17.25 16.31 -21.35
CA PHE A 320 -16.84 17.69 -21.07
C PHE A 320 -17.91 18.46 -20.30
N GLU A 321 -17.50 19.21 -19.27
CA GLU A 321 -18.38 20.06 -18.45
C GLU A 321 -18.06 21.54 -18.63
N LEU A 322 -16.82 21.94 -18.37
CA LEU A 322 -16.37 23.32 -18.55
C LEU A 322 -14.87 23.44 -18.81
N LYS A 323 -14.46 24.54 -19.43
CA LYS A 323 -13.06 24.95 -19.51
C LYS A 323 -12.69 25.66 -18.21
N ALA A 324 -11.64 25.21 -17.53
CA ALA A 324 -11.16 25.85 -16.31
C ALA A 324 -9.74 26.44 -16.47
N PRO A 325 -9.38 27.43 -15.66
CA PRO A 325 -8.01 27.96 -15.59
C PRO A 325 -7.06 27.08 -14.79
N GLY A 326 -7.56 26.02 -14.16
CA GLY A 326 -6.80 25.11 -13.31
C GLY A 326 -7.55 23.81 -13.01
N GLY A 327 -6.88 22.86 -12.36
CA GLY A 327 -7.48 21.56 -12.05
C GLY A 327 -8.47 21.64 -10.90
N ALA A 328 -9.58 20.90 -10.98
CA ALA A 328 -10.50 20.73 -9.88
C ALA A 328 -9.85 19.98 -8.71
N GLY A 329 -9.92 20.58 -7.52
CA GLY A 329 -9.50 20.00 -6.26
C GLY A 329 -10.64 19.25 -5.59
N VAL A 330 -11.72 19.97 -5.24
CA VAL A 330 -12.94 19.41 -4.61
C VAL A 330 -14.21 19.96 -5.27
N SER A 331 -15.34 19.31 -5.01
CA SER A 331 -16.64 19.75 -5.49
C SER A 331 -17.75 19.49 -4.47
N LEU A 332 -18.85 20.21 -4.62
CA LEU A 332 -20.06 20.11 -3.80
C LEU A 332 -21.28 20.00 -4.73
N ARG A 333 -22.25 19.17 -4.36
CA ARG A 333 -23.62 19.31 -4.84
C ARG A 333 -24.45 19.93 -3.74
N ASP A 334 -24.97 21.13 -3.98
CA ASP A 334 -25.77 21.84 -2.99
C ASP A 334 -27.21 21.26 -2.89
N ARG A 335 -28.01 21.80 -1.97
CA ARG A 335 -29.39 21.34 -1.74
C ARG A 335 -30.34 21.65 -2.89
N ASP A 336 -30.06 22.66 -3.70
CA ASP A 336 -30.85 23.02 -4.88
C ASP A 336 -30.48 22.14 -6.08
N GLY A 337 -29.45 21.31 -5.91
CA GLY A 337 -28.97 20.33 -6.88
C GLY A 337 -27.91 20.87 -7.83
N GLU A 338 -27.39 22.06 -7.57
CA GLU A 338 -26.32 22.69 -8.33
C GLU A 338 -24.95 22.12 -7.93
N PHE A 339 -24.07 22.00 -8.92
CA PHE A 339 -22.69 21.58 -8.72
C PHE A 339 -21.78 22.78 -8.57
N HIS A 340 -20.87 22.72 -7.60
CA HIS A 340 -19.79 23.67 -7.39
C HIS A 340 -18.47 22.94 -7.59
N VAL A 341 -17.56 23.55 -8.35
CA VAL A 341 -16.20 23.03 -8.55
C VAL A 341 -15.21 24.09 -8.10
N PHE A 342 -14.28 23.67 -7.25
CA PHE A 342 -13.19 24.50 -6.72
C PHE A 342 -11.90 24.08 -7.39
N MET A 343 -11.22 25.05 -8.02
CA MET A 343 -10.10 24.84 -8.90
C MET A 343 -8.84 25.45 -8.30
N SER A 344 -7.73 24.71 -8.37
CA SER A 344 -6.40 25.20 -8.03
C SER A 344 -5.74 25.79 -9.28
N VAL A 345 -5.44 27.09 -9.24
CA VAL A 345 -4.79 27.80 -10.35
C VAL A 345 -3.38 28.20 -9.91
N TYR A 346 -2.38 27.66 -10.60
CA TYR A 346 -0.99 28.02 -10.32
C TYR A 346 -0.67 29.38 -10.91
N ARG A 347 -0.19 30.28 -10.06
CA ARG A 347 0.30 31.60 -10.46
C ARG A 347 1.71 31.80 -9.95
N ARG A 348 2.57 32.39 -10.78
CA ARG A 348 3.98 32.62 -10.46
C ARG A 348 4.36 34.05 -10.77
N VAL A 349 5.12 34.68 -9.87
CA VAL A 349 5.66 36.03 -10.03
C VAL A 349 7.19 35.94 -10.02
N GLY A 350 7.81 36.01 -11.20
CA GLY A 350 9.26 35.89 -11.33
C GLY A 350 9.80 34.46 -11.33
N ALA A 351 11.12 34.32 -11.11
CA ALA A 351 11.85 33.07 -11.34
C ALA A 351 12.09 32.22 -10.08
N ALA A 352 11.74 32.70 -8.89
CA ALA A 352 11.79 31.89 -7.67
C ALA A 352 10.53 31.02 -7.54
N ARG A 353 10.50 30.13 -6.52
CA ARG A 353 9.39 29.20 -6.25
C ARG A 353 9.07 29.08 -4.75
N ASN A 354 9.23 30.18 -4.01
CA ASN A 354 8.89 30.30 -2.61
C ASN A 354 7.35 30.34 -2.44
N PRO A 355 6.75 29.36 -1.76
CA PRO A 355 5.31 29.32 -1.51
C PRO A 355 4.81 30.58 -0.78
N GLY A 356 3.72 31.17 -1.28
CA GLY A 356 3.10 32.36 -0.70
C GLY A 356 3.89 33.67 -0.90
N VAL A 357 5.01 33.64 -1.64
CA VAL A 357 5.84 34.83 -1.94
C VAL A 357 5.90 35.08 -3.45
N ASP A 358 6.27 34.06 -4.22
CA ASP A 358 6.41 34.16 -5.68
C ASP A 358 5.80 32.95 -6.42
N LEU A 359 5.41 31.91 -5.69
CA LEU A 359 4.58 30.81 -6.15
C LEU A 359 3.27 30.85 -5.37
N PHE A 360 2.15 30.73 -6.08
CA PHE A 360 0.79 30.83 -5.56
C PHE A 360 -0.06 29.69 -6.14
N ILE A 361 -1.05 29.30 -5.36
CA ILE A 361 -2.11 28.35 -5.72
C ILE A 361 -3.42 29.06 -5.37
N ASP A 362 -3.92 29.83 -6.32
CA ASP A 362 -5.17 30.58 -6.17
C ASP A 362 -6.35 29.60 -6.23
N VAL A 363 -7.46 29.96 -5.56
CA VAL A 363 -8.69 29.18 -5.62
C VAL A 363 -9.67 29.89 -6.54
N TRP A 364 -10.14 29.16 -7.55
CA TRP A 364 -11.18 29.59 -8.45
C TRP A 364 -12.44 28.76 -8.23
N HIS A 365 -13.60 29.33 -8.51
CA HIS A 365 -14.89 28.69 -8.33
C HIS A 365 -15.77 28.87 -9.57
N ALA A 366 -16.46 27.80 -9.94
CA ALA A 366 -17.58 27.83 -10.87
C ALA A 366 -18.73 27.04 -10.26
N ARG A 367 -19.96 27.42 -10.60
CA ARG A 367 -21.15 26.65 -10.24
C ARG A 367 -22.11 26.50 -11.41
N THR A 368 -22.93 25.49 -11.36
CA THR A 368 -24.06 25.37 -12.28
C THR A 368 -25.23 26.26 -11.86
N ARG A 369 -26.15 26.47 -12.81
CA ARG A 369 -27.52 26.94 -12.62
C ARG A 369 -28.45 26.01 -13.42
N ASN A 370 -29.75 26.20 -13.19
CA ASN A 370 -30.83 25.52 -13.89
C ASN A 370 -30.79 24.01 -13.66
N HIS A 371 -30.67 23.59 -12.40
CA HIS A 371 -30.63 22.20 -11.97
C HIS A 371 -29.42 21.42 -12.52
N GLY A 372 -28.23 22.02 -12.46
CA GLY A 372 -27.00 21.32 -12.81
C GLY A 372 -26.60 21.37 -14.28
N THR A 373 -27.25 22.20 -15.10
CA THR A 373 -27.07 22.14 -16.57
C THR A 373 -26.20 23.24 -17.15
N THR A 374 -26.18 24.43 -16.56
CA THR A 374 -25.49 25.60 -17.15
C THR A 374 -24.42 26.13 -16.22
N TRP A 375 -23.15 26.06 -16.63
CA TRP A 375 -22.03 26.56 -15.83
C TRP A 375 -21.89 28.08 -15.87
N SER A 376 -21.59 28.68 -14.72
CA SER A 376 -21.04 30.04 -14.64
C SER A 376 -19.61 30.06 -15.18
N ALA A 377 -19.14 31.23 -15.63
CA ALA A 377 -17.72 31.42 -15.87
C ALA A 377 -16.92 31.18 -14.56
N PRO A 378 -15.76 30.50 -14.61
CA PRO A 378 -14.86 30.41 -13.47
C PRO A 378 -14.39 31.80 -13.03
N LYS A 379 -14.39 32.05 -11.72
CA LYS A 379 -13.90 33.30 -11.11
C LYS A 379 -12.92 33.02 -9.97
N PRO A 380 -11.89 33.87 -9.75
CA PRO A 380 -11.04 33.76 -8.57
C PRO A 380 -11.87 34.09 -7.32
N ILE A 381 -11.69 33.31 -6.26
CA ILE A 381 -12.32 33.53 -4.95
C ILE A 381 -11.29 33.65 -3.81
N PHE A 382 -10.04 33.28 -4.08
CA PHE A 382 -8.90 33.51 -3.19
C PHE A 382 -7.62 33.62 -4.02
N GLU A 383 -6.80 34.61 -3.70
CA GLU A 383 -5.46 34.78 -4.24
C GLU A 383 -4.43 34.58 -3.13
N GLY A 384 -3.51 33.63 -3.31
CA GLY A 384 -2.59 33.22 -2.26
C GLY A 384 -2.03 31.83 -2.52
N TYR A 385 -1.55 31.15 -1.47
CA TYR A 385 -1.09 29.78 -1.60
C TYR A 385 -1.99 28.85 -0.80
N CYS A 386 -2.98 28.28 -1.48
CA CYS A 386 -3.81 27.21 -0.94
C CYS A 386 -3.01 25.89 -0.99
N GLY A 387 -2.54 25.43 0.17
CA GLY A 387 -1.76 24.19 0.33
C GLY A 387 -2.54 22.94 -0.08
N ALA A 388 -3.73 22.72 0.49
CA ALA A 388 -4.60 21.61 0.12
C ALA A 388 -6.10 21.92 0.26
N GLN A 389 -6.90 21.23 -0.56
CA GLN A 389 -8.36 21.31 -0.60
C GLN A 389 -8.93 19.92 -0.30
N ASN A 390 -9.45 19.72 0.91
CA ASN A 390 -9.90 18.39 1.36
C ASN A 390 -11.41 18.30 1.57
N ALA A 391 -12.08 19.43 1.83
CA ALA A 391 -13.51 19.46 2.08
C ALA A 391 -14.15 20.75 1.58
N VAL A 392 -15.44 20.66 1.30
CA VAL A 392 -16.38 21.78 1.18
C VAL A 392 -17.72 21.29 1.69
N VAL A 393 -18.40 22.09 2.51
CA VAL A 393 -19.65 21.68 3.17
C VAL A 393 -20.69 22.78 3.11
N GLN A 394 -21.93 22.42 2.82
CA GLN A 394 -23.09 23.31 3.02
C GLN A 394 -23.74 23.03 4.37
N LEU A 395 -23.70 24.01 5.27
CA LEU A 395 -24.31 23.96 6.60
C LEU A 395 -25.84 24.01 6.52
N ARG A 396 -26.56 23.58 7.55
CA ARG A 396 -28.03 23.66 7.64
C ARG A 396 -28.57 25.06 7.41
N SER A 397 -27.84 26.09 7.80
CA SER A 397 -28.17 27.49 7.51
C SER A 397 -28.19 27.86 6.03
N GLY A 398 -27.65 27.01 5.14
CA GLY A 398 -27.50 27.28 3.71
C GLY A 398 -26.10 27.80 3.35
N ARG A 399 -25.33 28.29 4.33
CA ARG A 399 -23.95 28.74 4.17
C ARG A 399 -23.08 27.62 3.63
N ILE A 400 -22.28 27.91 2.60
CA ILE A 400 -21.22 27.03 2.10
C ILE A 400 -19.91 27.46 2.74
N VAL A 401 -19.15 26.52 3.30
CA VAL A 401 -17.84 26.76 3.91
C VAL A 401 -16.80 25.91 3.21
N PHE A 402 -15.69 26.55 2.84
CA PHE A 402 -14.53 25.96 2.19
C PHE A 402 -13.30 26.16 3.09
N PRO A 403 -12.97 25.19 3.95
CA PRO A 403 -11.76 25.21 4.76
C PRO A 403 -10.55 24.76 3.92
N PHE A 404 -9.40 25.39 4.14
CA PHE A 404 -8.16 25.05 3.42
C PHE A 404 -6.91 25.41 4.23
N GLY A 405 -5.79 24.74 3.92
CA GLY A 405 -4.47 25.14 4.42
C GLY A 405 -3.95 26.35 3.65
N ASP A 406 -3.70 27.45 4.34
CA ASP A 406 -3.21 28.72 3.79
C ASP A 406 -1.74 28.90 4.16
N TRP A 407 -0.86 28.84 3.15
CA TRP A 407 0.59 28.98 3.37
C TRP A 407 0.97 30.46 3.47
N ILE A 408 1.48 30.84 4.63
CA ILE A 408 1.91 32.19 4.95
C ILE A 408 3.35 32.39 4.45
N GLY A 409 3.49 33.17 3.37
CA GLY A 409 4.78 33.48 2.76
C GLY A 409 5.80 34.06 3.75
N GLY A 410 7.04 33.60 3.68
CA GLY A 410 8.14 34.05 4.53
C GLY A 410 8.14 33.50 5.97
N ARG A 411 7.12 32.73 6.38
CA ARG A 411 7.09 32.06 7.68
C ARG A 411 7.95 30.78 7.64
N PRO A 412 8.82 30.55 8.64
CA PRO A 412 9.63 29.34 8.69
C PRO A 412 8.75 28.11 8.97
N VAL A 413 9.21 26.96 8.47
CA VAL A 413 8.64 25.65 8.76
C VAL A 413 9.43 25.04 9.93
N ALA A 414 9.28 25.63 11.12
CA ALA A 414 10.04 25.28 12.32
C ALA A 414 9.33 25.78 13.60
N PRO A 415 9.59 25.20 14.79
CA PRO A 415 9.06 25.71 16.04
C PRO A 415 9.39 27.19 16.29
N PRO A 416 8.53 27.95 17.01
CA PRO A 416 7.31 27.48 17.67
C PRO A 416 6.10 27.38 16.73
N THR A 417 6.25 27.69 15.43
CA THR A 417 5.12 27.66 14.50
C THR A 417 5.50 27.35 13.05
N GLY A 418 4.71 26.55 12.36
CA GLY A 418 4.89 26.23 10.94
C GLY A 418 4.36 27.28 9.96
N ALA A 419 4.49 27.02 8.66
CA ALA A 419 4.13 28.00 7.64
C ALA A 419 2.65 28.00 7.25
N ILE A 420 1.87 26.99 7.65
CA ILE A 420 0.47 26.83 7.23
C ILE A 420 -0.48 27.19 8.37
N VAL A 421 -1.58 27.86 8.05
CA VAL A 421 -2.72 28.04 8.96
C VAL A 421 -3.98 27.50 8.29
N THR A 422 -4.95 27.04 9.07
CA THR A 422 -6.25 26.70 8.50
C THR A 422 -7.08 27.97 8.36
N SER A 423 -7.46 28.30 7.12
CA SER A 423 -8.29 29.44 6.73
C SER A 423 -9.64 28.97 6.17
N PHE A 424 -10.63 29.86 6.13
CA PHE A 424 -11.98 29.55 5.66
C PHE A 424 -12.47 30.59 4.65
N LEU A 425 -12.96 30.12 3.50
CA LEU A 425 -13.84 30.92 2.64
C LEU A 425 -15.28 30.49 2.90
N TYR A 426 -16.23 31.42 2.80
CA TYR A 426 -17.64 31.11 2.92
C TYR A 426 -18.50 31.91 1.94
N SER A 427 -19.68 31.37 1.66
CA SER A 427 -20.72 32.00 0.85
C SER A 427 -22.08 31.83 1.52
N ASP A 428 -22.84 32.92 1.61
CA ASP A 428 -24.21 32.97 2.15
C ASP A 428 -25.28 33.11 1.05
N ASP A 429 -24.87 33.09 -0.23
CA ASP A 429 -25.70 33.33 -1.41
C ASP A 429 -25.53 32.23 -2.48
N ALA A 430 -25.43 30.98 -2.01
CA ALA A 430 -25.26 29.78 -2.85
C ALA A 430 -24.04 29.85 -3.79
N GLY A 431 -22.96 30.53 -3.42
CA GLY A 431 -21.73 30.65 -4.20
C GLY A 431 -21.71 31.81 -5.21
N GLU A 432 -22.61 32.80 -5.11
CA GLU A 432 -22.53 34.01 -5.93
C GLU A 432 -21.35 34.88 -5.50
N THR A 433 -21.16 35.02 -4.19
CA THR A 433 -20.05 35.77 -3.61
C THR A 433 -19.37 34.95 -2.53
N TRP A 434 -18.07 35.22 -2.35
CA TRP A 434 -17.21 34.52 -1.40
C TRP A 434 -16.49 35.53 -0.52
N ARG A 435 -16.34 35.20 0.76
CA ARG A 435 -15.64 36.01 1.76
C ARG A 435 -14.67 35.13 2.53
N LYS A 436 -13.51 35.67 2.91
CA LYS A 436 -12.58 35.02 3.85
C LYS A 436 -13.03 35.32 5.28
N ALA A 437 -13.11 34.29 6.13
CA ALA A 437 -13.34 34.47 7.56
C ALA A 437 -12.14 35.16 8.23
N ALA A 438 -12.39 35.86 9.34
CA ALA A 438 -11.33 36.49 10.13
C ALA A 438 -10.50 35.46 10.90
N ASP A 439 -11.15 34.40 11.40
CA ASP A 439 -10.48 33.35 12.17
C ASP A 439 -9.53 32.53 11.30
N GLN A 440 -8.35 32.27 11.87
CA GLN A 440 -7.36 31.34 11.33
C GLN A 440 -6.89 30.43 12.45
N LEU A 441 -6.82 29.13 12.17
CA LEU A 441 -6.46 28.14 13.19
C LEU A 441 -5.01 27.68 13.04
N LYS A 442 -4.39 27.39 14.18
CA LYS A 442 -3.00 26.94 14.31
C LYS A 442 -2.94 25.72 15.23
N THR A 443 -1.90 24.93 15.06
CA THR A 443 -1.52 23.80 15.91
C THR A 443 -0.06 23.97 16.36
N PRO A 444 0.33 23.40 17.51
CA PRO A 444 1.70 23.45 17.98
C PRO A 444 2.71 22.83 17.00
N CYS A 445 3.92 23.39 16.97
CA CYS A 445 5.09 22.80 16.30
C CYS A 445 6.19 22.54 17.34
N TYR A 446 6.68 21.30 17.41
CA TYR A 446 7.64 20.88 18.43
C TYR A 446 9.04 20.62 17.85
N THR A 447 10.08 20.95 18.60
CA THR A 447 11.49 20.78 18.20
C THR A 447 11.83 19.34 17.85
N ASP A 448 11.31 18.40 18.63
CA ASP A 448 11.66 16.98 18.52
C ASP A 448 10.58 16.16 17.80
N TYR A 449 9.57 16.81 17.20
CA TYR A 449 8.56 16.06 16.45
C TYR A 449 9.17 15.41 15.21
N ASN A 450 8.88 14.12 15.03
CA ASN A 450 9.26 13.39 13.84
C ASN A 450 8.36 13.79 12.66
N GLY A 451 8.63 14.92 12.02
CA GLY A 451 7.86 15.40 10.87
C GLY A 451 8.41 16.72 10.32
N ASN A 452 7.61 17.42 9.54
CA ASN A 452 7.99 18.67 8.89
C ASN A 452 7.52 19.94 9.63
N ASN A 453 6.78 19.87 10.75
CA ASN A 453 6.24 21.04 11.46
C ASN A 453 5.52 22.09 10.57
N TYR A 454 4.55 21.65 9.77
CA TYR A 454 3.76 22.51 8.87
C TYR A 454 2.71 23.37 9.58
N ASP A 455 2.38 23.13 10.85
CA ASP A 455 1.26 23.75 11.60
C ASP A 455 -0.09 23.17 11.12
N ALA A 456 -1.19 23.93 11.13
CA ALA A 456 -2.58 23.46 10.95
C ALA A 456 -2.97 23.30 9.46
N ASP A 457 -2.84 22.09 8.92
CA ASP A 457 -3.00 21.82 7.48
C ASP A 457 -4.18 20.89 7.15
N GLU A 458 -4.58 20.88 5.88
CA GLU A 458 -5.51 19.92 5.25
C GLU A 458 -6.81 19.64 6.04
N PRO A 459 -7.59 20.67 6.38
CA PRO A 459 -8.78 20.54 7.22
C PRO A 459 -9.93 19.81 6.52
N VAL A 460 -10.70 19.04 7.30
CA VAL A 460 -12.01 18.50 6.93
C VAL A 460 -13.05 18.85 7.99
N MET A 461 -14.31 18.96 7.59
CA MET A 461 -15.36 19.37 8.52
C MET A 461 -16.69 18.66 8.26
N LEU A 462 -17.54 18.66 9.29
CA LEU A 462 -18.89 18.13 9.23
C LEU A 462 -19.79 18.80 10.28
N GLU A 463 -21.06 19.00 9.95
CA GLU A 463 -22.05 19.51 10.91
C GLU A 463 -22.69 18.35 11.70
N LYS A 464 -22.70 18.49 13.04
CA LYS A 464 -23.35 17.60 13.99
C LYS A 464 -24.87 17.80 14.00
N LYS A 465 -25.63 16.84 14.54
CA LYS A 465 -27.10 16.92 14.65
C LYS A 465 -27.59 18.10 15.50
N ASP A 466 -26.79 18.56 16.46
CA ASP A 466 -27.09 19.71 17.33
C ASP A 466 -26.73 21.08 16.70
N GLY A 467 -26.31 21.10 15.44
CA GLY A 467 -25.88 22.31 14.73
C GLY A 467 -24.43 22.73 15.00
N THR A 468 -23.69 22.01 15.85
CA THR A 468 -22.25 22.27 16.04
C THR A 468 -21.49 21.82 14.80
N VAL A 469 -20.65 22.68 14.24
CA VAL A 469 -19.71 22.34 13.18
C VAL A 469 -18.43 21.81 13.80
N TRP A 470 -18.01 20.62 13.42
CA TRP A 470 -16.80 19.96 13.89
C TRP A 470 -15.75 19.95 12.78
N LEU A 471 -14.55 20.39 13.11
CA LEU A 471 -13.38 20.42 12.23
C LEU A 471 -12.37 19.39 12.72
N LEU A 472 -11.75 18.66 11.79
CA LEU A 472 -10.54 17.89 12.01
C LEU A 472 -9.44 18.43 11.10
N VAL A 473 -8.23 18.59 11.66
CA VAL A 473 -7.09 19.22 11.01
C VAL A 473 -5.90 18.28 11.10
N ARG A 474 -5.19 18.10 9.98
CA ARG A 474 -3.90 17.42 9.98
C ARG A 474 -2.91 18.27 10.77
N SER A 475 -2.26 17.65 11.73
CA SER A 475 -1.16 18.26 12.47
C SER A 475 0.08 17.38 12.41
N GLN A 476 1.17 17.89 12.97
CA GLN A 476 2.43 17.16 13.12
C GLN A 476 2.79 17.09 14.60
N THR A 477 1.88 16.47 15.35
CA THR A 477 1.96 16.31 16.82
C THR A 477 1.65 14.88 17.28
N GLY A 478 1.45 13.95 16.34
CA GLY A 478 1.00 12.58 16.60
C GLY A 478 -0.52 12.43 16.65
N TYR A 479 -1.28 13.53 16.58
CA TYR A 479 -2.74 13.53 16.63
C TYR A 479 -3.36 14.40 15.53
N LEU A 480 -4.55 14.02 15.06
CA LEU A 480 -5.43 15.00 14.40
C LEU A 480 -5.84 16.04 15.44
N TYR A 481 -6.00 17.30 15.03
CA TYR A 481 -6.53 18.35 15.91
C TYR A 481 -8.00 18.60 15.59
N GLU A 482 -8.78 18.96 16.61
CA GLU A 482 -10.18 19.30 16.45
C GLU A 482 -10.49 20.73 16.92
N ALA A 483 -11.47 21.35 16.28
CA ALA A 483 -12.07 22.61 16.69
C ALA A 483 -13.58 22.59 16.44
N PHE A 484 -14.32 23.48 17.09
CA PHE A 484 -15.77 23.55 17.01
C PHE A 484 -16.26 24.96 16.71
N SER A 485 -17.35 25.06 15.96
CA SER A 485 -18.00 26.31 15.58
C SER A 485 -19.52 26.16 15.60
N ARG A 486 -20.26 27.28 15.68
CA ARG A 486 -21.72 27.32 15.49
C ARG A 486 -22.15 27.74 14.08
N ASP A 487 -21.24 28.33 13.31
CA ASP A 487 -21.56 28.97 12.02
C ASP A 487 -20.51 28.72 10.93
N GLY A 488 -19.48 27.92 11.25
CA GLY A 488 -18.40 27.52 10.36
C GLY A 488 -17.33 28.59 10.12
N ILE A 489 -17.42 29.76 10.74
CA ILE A 489 -16.46 30.86 10.52
C ILE A 489 -15.91 31.47 11.81
N HIS A 490 -16.58 31.27 12.94
CA HIS A 490 -16.05 31.59 14.28
C HIS A 490 -15.72 30.31 15.04
N TRP A 491 -14.48 30.14 15.46
CA TRP A 491 -13.95 28.86 15.94
C TRP A 491 -13.41 28.94 17.36
N GLY A 492 -13.64 27.87 18.13
CA GLY A 492 -12.93 27.64 19.38
C GLY A 492 -11.45 27.29 19.13
N GLU A 493 -10.66 27.35 20.21
CA GLU A 493 -9.24 26.99 20.16
C GLU A 493 -9.04 25.53 19.72
N PRO A 494 -8.15 25.26 18.73
CA PRO A 494 -7.82 23.90 18.31
C PRO A 494 -7.16 23.10 19.43
N ARG A 495 -7.54 21.84 19.58
CA ARG A 495 -6.97 20.91 20.57
C ARG A 495 -6.70 19.53 19.97
N PRO A 496 -5.82 18.69 20.56
CA PRO A 496 -5.68 17.30 20.14
C PRO A 496 -7.03 16.57 20.16
N SER A 497 -7.36 15.93 19.06
CA SER A 497 -8.48 14.98 18.97
C SER A 497 -8.04 13.61 19.52
N PRO A 498 -8.95 12.64 19.72
CA PRO A 498 -8.58 11.33 20.23
C PRO A 498 -7.98 10.39 19.14
N PHE A 499 -7.73 10.90 17.93
CA PHE A 499 -7.20 10.13 16.81
C PHE A 499 -5.69 10.33 16.62
N TYR A 500 -4.92 9.24 16.76
CA TYR A 500 -3.52 9.21 16.37
C TYR A 500 -3.36 9.36 14.86
N THR A 501 -2.35 10.09 14.42
CA THR A 501 -1.98 10.19 13.01
C THR A 501 -0.49 10.48 12.86
N SER A 502 0.09 10.00 11.77
CA SER A 502 1.46 10.28 11.37
C SER A 502 1.61 11.70 10.80
N THR A 503 1.08 11.88 9.59
CA THR A 503 1.08 13.09 8.77
C THR A 503 -0.04 13.04 7.72
N GLY A 504 -0.98 12.09 7.79
CA GLY A 504 -2.06 11.99 6.81
C GLY A 504 -3.24 12.90 7.18
N PRO A 505 -3.95 13.51 6.21
CA PRO A 505 -5.21 14.17 6.49
C PRO A 505 -6.32 13.17 6.78
N ALA A 506 -7.39 13.68 7.39
CA ALA A 506 -8.61 12.92 7.64
C ALA A 506 -9.61 13.07 6.48
N GLY A 507 -10.65 12.23 6.50
CA GLY A 507 -11.85 12.33 5.69
C GLY A 507 -13.07 12.06 6.57
N LEU A 508 -14.16 12.80 6.35
CA LEU A 508 -15.39 12.69 7.13
C LEU A 508 -16.59 12.43 6.23
N LEU A 509 -17.46 11.51 6.64
CA LEU A 509 -18.71 11.21 5.95
C LEU A 509 -19.83 10.93 6.94
N ARG A 510 -20.96 11.63 6.80
CA ARG A 510 -22.22 11.18 7.41
C ARG A 510 -22.91 10.22 6.46
N VAL A 511 -23.28 9.04 6.91
CA VAL A 511 -24.08 8.06 6.13
C VAL A 511 -25.60 8.25 6.38
N PRO A 512 -26.50 7.72 5.53
CA PRO A 512 -27.94 8.02 5.60
C PRO A 512 -28.63 7.71 6.93
N ASP A 513 -28.19 6.66 7.63
CA ASP A 513 -28.71 6.28 8.95
C ASP A 513 -28.19 7.19 10.10
N GLY A 514 -27.45 8.25 9.73
CA GLY A 514 -26.99 9.29 10.64
C GLY A 514 -25.65 9.01 11.29
N LYS A 515 -25.03 7.84 11.10
CA LYS A 515 -23.69 7.55 11.63
C LYS A 515 -22.64 8.45 10.98
N ILE A 516 -21.58 8.75 11.73
CA ILE A 516 -20.41 9.48 11.23
C ILE A 516 -19.28 8.47 11.02
N LEU A 517 -18.67 8.52 9.85
CA LEU A 517 -17.45 7.80 9.53
C LEU A 517 -16.28 8.79 9.48
N VAL A 518 -15.15 8.37 10.05
CA VAL A 518 -13.86 9.06 9.93
C VAL A 518 -12.85 8.12 9.31
N PHE A 519 -12.06 8.66 8.38
CA PHE A 519 -11.02 7.96 7.64
C PHE A 519 -9.69 8.66 7.85
N TRP A 520 -8.64 7.94 8.23
CA TRP A 520 -7.32 8.52 8.47
C TRP A 520 -6.25 7.44 8.55
N ASN A 521 -4.97 7.82 8.47
CA ASN A 521 -3.87 6.89 8.72
C ASN A 521 -3.63 6.78 10.23
N ASN A 522 -4.22 5.78 10.89
CA ASN A 522 -3.97 5.47 12.30
C ASN A 522 -2.61 4.76 12.45
N CYS A 523 -1.55 5.46 12.07
CA CYS A 523 -0.20 4.93 11.98
C CYS A 523 0.79 5.83 12.72
N GLU A 524 1.76 5.21 13.37
CA GLU A 524 2.93 5.91 13.93
C GLU A 524 3.96 6.17 12.83
N LEU A 525 4.71 7.28 12.94
CA LEU A 525 5.86 7.50 12.08
C LEU A 525 7.06 6.70 12.58
N PRO A 526 7.75 5.96 11.70
CA PRO A 526 8.96 5.26 12.09
C PRO A 526 10.02 6.25 12.61
N PRO A 527 10.78 5.91 13.66
CA PRO A 527 11.87 6.73 14.16
C PRO A 527 12.85 7.13 13.06
N ARG A 528 13.43 8.32 13.20
CA ARG A 528 14.52 8.77 12.33
C ARG A 528 15.72 7.83 12.46
N LEU A 529 16.36 7.54 11.34
CA LEU A 529 17.61 6.78 11.29
C LEU A 529 18.75 7.78 11.10
N ASP A 530 19.64 7.90 12.09
CA ASP A 530 20.77 8.85 12.07
C ASP A 530 20.34 10.31 11.78
N GLY A 531 19.19 10.71 12.34
CA GLY A 531 18.57 12.04 12.12
C GLY A 531 17.79 12.19 10.81
N VAL A 532 17.88 11.20 9.91
CA VAL A 532 17.21 11.20 8.61
C VAL A 532 15.80 10.60 8.75
N GLY A 533 14.82 11.21 8.07
CA GLY A 533 13.44 10.71 8.05
C GLY A 533 13.35 9.31 7.46
N VAL A 534 12.31 8.57 7.84
CA VAL A 534 12.02 7.24 7.30
C VAL A 534 10.56 7.19 6.88
N TYR A 535 10.33 6.74 5.65
CA TYR A 535 9.01 6.59 5.07
C TYR A 535 8.23 5.55 5.86
N GLY A 536 7.00 5.92 6.18
CA GLY A 536 6.05 5.11 6.90
C GLY A 536 4.87 5.98 7.28
N GLY A 537 4.03 5.50 8.20
CA GLY A 537 2.88 6.26 8.67
C GLY A 537 1.74 6.38 7.66
N ARG A 538 1.88 5.87 6.43
CA ARG A 538 0.83 5.90 5.39
C ARG A 538 0.64 4.54 4.70
N ASP A 539 1.18 3.47 5.26
CA ASP A 539 1.06 2.11 4.71
C ASP A 539 -0.34 1.51 4.87
N ALA A 540 -1.14 2.02 5.81
CA ALA A 540 -2.52 1.60 6.02
C ALA A 540 -3.41 2.82 6.29
N LEU A 541 -4.63 2.77 5.75
CA LEU A 541 -5.69 3.73 5.98
C LEU A 541 -6.82 3.04 6.73
N HIS A 542 -7.31 3.70 7.76
CA HIS A 542 -8.31 3.18 8.69
C HIS A 542 -9.64 3.86 8.50
N ALA A 543 -10.69 3.18 8.94
CA ALA A 543 -12.00 3.80 9.16
C ALA A 543 -12.55 3.45 10.53
N ALA A 544 -13.26 4.40 11.13
CA ALA A 544 -14.04 4.20 12.35
C ALA A 544 -15.42 4.83 12.21
N VAL A 545 -16.37 4.33 13.00
CA VAL A 545 -17.77 4.74 12.99
C VAL A 545 -18.22 5.20 14.36
N SER A 546 -18.98 6.29 14.38
CA SER A 546 -19.65 6.82 15.56
C SER A 546 -21.17 6.90 15.33
N GLU A 547 -21.94 6.44 16.30
CA GLU A 547 -23.41 6.50 16.31
C GLU A 547 -23.94 7.68 17.17
N ASP A 548 -23.07 8.34 17.92
CA ASP A 548 -23.40 9.31 18.98
C ASP A 548 -22.75 10.67 18.77
N GLU A 549 -22.64 11.09 17.50
CA GLU A 549 -22.11 12.40 17.09
C GLU A 549 -20.64 12.62 17.49
N GLY A 550 -19.83 11.56 17.39
CA GLY A 550 -18.38 11.59 17.58
C GLY A 550 -17.90 11.44 19.01
N ARG A 551 -18.77 11.01 19.95
CA ARG A 551 -18.40 10.81 21.36
C ARG A 551 -17.71 9.46 21.57
N THR A 552 -18.23 8.41 20.95
CA THR A 552 -17.63 7.06 20.95
C THR A 552 -17.42 6.55 19.53
N TRP A 553 -16.44 5.65 19.39
CA TRP A 553 -15.97 5.15 18.10
C TRP A 553 -15.75 3.64 18.14
N ARG A 554 -16.12 2.97 17.05
CA ARG A 554 -15.90 1.54 16.80
C ARG A 554 -15.25 1.33 15.43
N GLY A 555 -14.69 0.15 15.17
CA GLY A 555 -13.99 -0.14 13.93
C GLY A 555 -12.48 0.01 14.10
N PHE A 556 -11.91 1.16 13.74
CA PHE A 556 -10.45 1.34 13.57
C PHE A 556 -9.86 0.26 12.68
N ARG A 557 -10.60 -0.12 11.64
CA ARG A 557 -10.20 -1.19 10.74
C ARG A 557 -9.48 -0.63 9.52
N GLU A 558 -8.46 -1.34 9.06
CA GLU A 558 -7.78 -1.03 7.79
C GLU A 558 -8.76 -1.21 6.63
N VAL A 559 -9.10 -0.13 5.94
CA VAL A 559 -9.94 -0.15 4.74
C VAL A 559 -9.12 -0.10 3.46
N TYR A 560 -7.87 0.33 3.54
CA TYR A 560 -6.94 0.29 2.42
C TYR A 560 -5.50 0.14 2.90
N ARG A 561 -4.70 -0.63 2.18
CA ARG A 561 -3.28 -0.87 2.47
C ARG A 561 -2.45 -0.59 1.24
N ASP A 562 -1.22 -0.11 1.44
CA ASP A 562 -0.33 0.17 0.33
C ASP A 562 -0.07 -1.12 -0.47
N PRO A 563 -0.39 -1.12 -1.78
CA PRO A 563 0.00 -2.14 -2.74
C PRO A 563 1.41 -2.68 -2.59
N GLY A 564 2.38 -1.78 -2.56
CA GLY A 564 3.79 -2.07 -2.56
C GLY A 564 4.36 -1.99 -1.14
N ARG A 565 3.54 -2.21 -0.09
CA ARG A 565 4.01 -2.21 1.31
C ARG A 565 5.18 -3.17 1.55
N ASN A 566 5.26 -4.25 0.77
CA ASN A 566 6.30 -5.27 0.89
C ASN A 566 7.46 -5.11 -0.11
N ASP A 567 7.38 -4.11 -1.00
CA ASP A 567 8.39 -3.82 -2.02
C ASP A 567 9.14 -2.52 -1.70
N ASN A 568 10.31 -2.33 -2.33
CA ASN A 568 11.05 -1.08 -2.24
C ASN A 568 10.17 0.11 -2.68
N PRO A 569 10.04 1.16 -1.86
CA PRO A 569 9.34 2.35 -2.27
C PRO A 569 10.12 3.05 -3.40
N PRO A 570 9.43 3.69 -4.36
CA PRO A 570 10.08 4.60 -5.30
C PRO A 570 10.94 5.63 -4.57
N GLY A 571 12.12 5.97 -5.11
CA GLY A 571 13.06 6.90 -4.45
C GLY A 571 12.66 8.38 -4.48
N HIS A 572 11.43 8.71 -4.90
CA HIS A 572 10.88 10.06 -4.99
C HIS A 572 9.34 10.04 -5.03
N GLY A 573 8.74 11.21 -4.76
CA GLY A 573 7.28 11.41 -4.79
C GLY A 573 6.56 11.06 -3.49
N ASP A 574 5.31 11.50 -3.35
CA ASP A 574 4.46 11.10 -2.23
C ASP A 574 3.89 9.69 -2.46
N LEU A 575 3.77 8.91 -1.38
CA LEU A 575 3.41 7.49 -1.41
C LEU A 575 2.43 7.16 -0.29
N GLY A 576 1.74 6.04 -0.47
CA GLY A 576 0.88 5.42 0.53
C GLY A 576 -0.61 5.65 0.29
N THR A 577 -1.37 5.42 1.35
CA THR A 577 -2.84 5.28 1.35
C THR A 577 -3.58 6.53 1.81
N ALA A 578 -2.89 7.66 1.95
CA ALA A 578 -3.44 8.90 2.51
C ALA A 578 -4.42 9.63 1.55
N TYR A 579 -4.90 10.80 1.99
CA TYR A 579 -5.86 11.66 1.27
C TYR A 579 -7.20 10.96 1.01
N PRO A 580 -7.94 10.62 2.09
CA PRO A 580 -9.23 9.95 1.98
C PRO A 580 -10.34 10.95 1.62
N TYR A 581 -11.01 10.72 0.50
CA TYR A 581 -12.21 11.43 0.08
C TYR A 581 -13.40 10.46 0.04
N PRO A 582 -14.18 10.39 1.14
CA PRO A 582 -15.29 9.44 1.26
C PRO A 582 -16.61 9.99 0.68
N TYR A 583 -17.35 9.13 -0.01
CA TYR A 583 -18.65 9.45 -0.60
C TYR A 583 -19.66 8.32 -0.36
N ARG A 584 -20.94 8.67 -0.46
CA ARG A 584 -22.04 7.68 -0.41
C ARG A 584 -22.18 7.00 -1.77
N SER A 585 -22.45 5.70 -1.74
CA SER A 585 -22.93 4.93 -2.88
C SER A 585 -24.34 4.38 -2.60
N THR A 586 -24.93 3.72 -3.59
CA THR A 586 -26.21 3.01 -3.47
C THR A 586 -26.13 1.89 -2.42
N GLU A 587 -27.29 1.40 -1.99
CA GLU A 587 -27.39 0.30 -1.02
C GLU A 587 -26.59 0.51 0.28
N ASN A 588 -26.54 1.77 0.73
CA ASN A 588 -25.83 2.22 1.93
C ASN A 588 -24.32 1.90 1.95
N LYS A 589 -23.71 1.67 0.77
CA LYS A 589 -22.26 1.49 0.66
C LYS A 589 -21.53 2.82 0.71
N VAL A 590 -20.26 2.73 1.05
CA VAL A 590 -19.32 3.86 0.98
C VAL A 590 -18.35 3.59 -0.16
N ILE A 591 -18.10 4.61 -0.97
CA ILE A 591 -17.01 4.64 -1.95
C ILE A 591 -15.99 5.68 -1.50
N LEU A 592 -14.74 5.26 -1.40
CA LEU A 592 -13.64 6.04 -0.88
C LEU A 592 -12.59 6.22 -1.97
N VAL A 593 -12.35 7.46 -2.39
CA VAL A 593 -11.24 7.81 -3.27
C VAL A 593 -10.02 8.10 -2.39
N THR A 594 -8.91 7.40 -2.62
CA THR A 594 -7.74 7.55 -1.74
C THR A 594 -6.44 7.08 -2.40
N GLY A 595 -5.31 7.40 -1.77
CA GLY A 595 -3.97 6.96 -2.14
C GLY A 595 -3.23 7.92 -3.07
N GLN A 596 -1.90 7.77 -3.07
CA GLN A 596 -0.97 8.65 -3.77
C GLN A 596 0.23 7.90 -4.32
N GLY A 597 0.81 8.47 -5.38
CA GLY A 597 1.90 7.86 -6.11
C GLY A 597 1.42 6.79 -7.09
N ALA A 598 2.32 6.39 -7.98
CA ALA A 598 2.01 5.45 -9.05
C ALA A 598 1.44 4.12 -8.48
N GLY A 599 0.32 3.68 -9.04
CA GLY A 599 -0.33 2.41 -8.69
C GLY A 599 -1.14 2.38 -7.39
N ARG A 600 -1.18 3.48 -6.63
CA ARG A 600 -1.77 3.52 -5.27
C ARG A 600 -3.07 4.31 -5.18
N ARG A 601 -3.37 5.13 -6.16
CA ARG A 601 -4.57 5.97 -6.17
C ARG A 601 -5.78 5.18 -6.68
N ASN A 602 -6.69 4.84 -5.79
CA ASN A 602 -7.79 3.91 -6.07
C ASN A 602 -9.11 4.33 -5.42
N MET A 603 -10.19 3.72 -5.91
CA MET A 603 -11.51 3.70 -5.30
C MET A 603 -11.68 2.40 -4.50
N VAL A 604 -12.02 2.53 -3.23
CA VAL A 604 -12.34 1.42 -2.32
C VAL A 604 -13.82 1.48 -2.00
N MET A 605 -14.52 0.35 -2.06
CA MET A 605 -15.92 0.25 -1.68
C MET A 605 -16.12 -0.78 -0.58
N PHE A 606 -17.01 -0.49 0.37
CA PHE A 606 -17.41 -1.42 1.43
C PHE A 606 -18.75 -1.06 2.05
N ASP A 607 -19.31 -2.00 2.82
CA ASP A 607 -20.45 -1.76 3.68
C ASP A 607 -19.98 -1.30 5.07
N PRO A 608 -20.41 -0.13 5.58
CA PRO A 608 -20.00 0.36 6.90
C PRO A 608 -20.27 -0.61 8.06
N ARG A 609 -21.21 -1.55 7.92
CA ARG A 609 -21.48 -2.59 8.93
C ARG A 609 -20.29 -3.53 9.13
N TRP A 610 -19.42 -3.69 8.13
CA TRP A 610 -18.18 -4.44 8.27
C TRP A 610 -17.28 -3.85 9.37
N LEU A 611 -17.27 -2.52 9.56
CA LEU A 611 -16.51 -1.90 10.66
C LEU A 611 -17.03 -2.30 12.05
N LEU A 612 -18.24 -2.84 12.15
CA LEU A 612 -18.91 -3.21 13.40
C LEU A 612 -18.80 -4.70 13.73
N GLU A 613 -18.11 -5.49 12.92
CA GLU A 613 -17.85 -6.89 13.24
C GLU A 613 -17.16 -7.01 14.59
N THR A 614 -17.55 -8.03 15.34
CA THR A 614 -17.02 -8.31 16.66
C THR A 614 -16.08 -9.51 16.67
N ARG A 615 -15.77 -10.08 15.50
CA ARG A 615 -14.92 -11.24 15.37
C ARG A 615 -14.09 -11.15 14.10
N GLN A 616 -12.84 -11.58 14.19
CA GLN A 616 -11.98 -11.79 13.02
C GLN A 616 -11.06 -12.98 13.27
N GLU A 617 -10.73 -13.74 12.23
CA GLU A 617 -9.80 -14.87 12.29
C GLU A 617 -8.99 -14.97 11.02
N GLU A 618 -7.81 -15.58 11.11
CA GLU A 618 -6.90 -15.84 10.00
C GLU A 618 -6.16 -17.16 10.24
N ASP A 619 -6.14 -18.00 9.21
CA ASP A 619 -5.44 -19.30 9.14
C ASP A 619 -4.38 -19.33 8.02
N PHE A 620 -4.15 -18.19 7.38
CA PHE A 620 -3.20 -17.98 6.29
C PHE A 620 -3.52 -18.72 4.99
N ALA A 621 -4.71 -19.32 4.85
CA ALA A 621 -5.13 -19.96 3.61
C ALA A 621 -5.24 -18.97 2.45
N ARG A 622 -5.48 -17.68 2.75
CA ARG A 622 -5.61 -16.58 1.78
C ARG A 622 -4.33 -15.76 1.61
N GLY A 623 -3.20 -16.22 2.15
CA GLY A 623 -1.93 -15.53 2.04
C GLY A 623 -1.69 -14.49 3.15
N LEU A 624 -0.92 -13.46 2.83
CA LEU A 624 -0.52 -12.39 3.78
C LEU A 624 -1.18 -11.05 3.48
N ASP A 625 -2.23 -11.01 2.65
CA ASP A 625 -2.82 -9.71 2.30
C ASP A 625 -3.39 -9.00 3.54
N ALA A 626 -3.95 -9.76 4.49
CA ALA A 626 -4.44 -9.30 5.79
C ALA A 626 -3.35 -8.61 6.67
N TRP A 627 -2.06 -8.69 6.32
CA TRP A 627 -0.95 -8.34 7.21
C TRP A 627 0.01 -7.29 6.64
N GLY A 628 0.61 -6.52 7.56
CA GLY A 628 1.87 -5.81 7.32
C GLY A 628 3.05 -6.69 7.71
N VAL A 629 3.91 -7.05 6.75
CA VAL A 629 4.98 -8.06 6.91
C VAL A 629 6.28 -7.64 6.24
N PHE A 630 6.59 -6.35 6.23
CA PHE A 630 7.83 -5.85 5.63
C PHE A 630 8.89 -5.55 6.68
N LYS A 631 10.13 -5.37 6.22
CA LYS A 631 11.27 -4.89 7.00
C LYS A 631 12.25 -4.11 6.13
N PRO A 632 12.89 -3.05 6.65
CA PRO A 632 13.79 -2.20 5.93
C PRO A 632 15.21 -2.77 5.94
N TYR A 633 16.03 -2.30 5.01
CA TYR A 633 17.46 -2.56 4.99
C TYR A 633 18.21 -1.40 4.34
N GLY A 634 19.52 -1.35 4.57
CA GLY A 634 20.35 -0.27 4.05
C GLY A 634 20.08 1.10 4.69
N PRO A 635 20.74 2.16 4.17
CA PRO A 635 20.61 3.53 4.67
C PRO A 635 19.31 4.21 4.21
N SER A 636 18.89 5.24 4.95
CA SER A 636 17.83 6.15 4.49
C SER A 636 18.38 7.22 3.54
N ARG A 637 17.61 7.60 2.53
CA ARG A 637 17.88 8.68 1.58
C ARG A 637 16.70 9.65 1.57
N GLY A 638 16.80 10.73 2.34
CA GLY A 638 15.70 11.67 2.54
C GLY A 638 14.62 11.06 3.44
N TRP A 639 13.49 10.68 2.85
CA TRP A 639 12.48 9.86 3.54
C TRP A 639 12.53 8.39 3.08
N PHE A 640 13.26 8.05 2.02
CA PHE A 640 13.13 6.73 1.40
C PHE A 640 14.15 5.74 1.96
N ARG A 641 13.69 4.54 2.27
CA ARG A 641 14.53 3.43 2.70
C ARG A 641 14.06 2.15 2.02
N ASP A 642 15.01 1.35 1.55
CA ASP A 642 14.71 0.06 0.95
C ASP A 642 14.03 -0.86 1.96
N ARG A 643 13.08 -1.66 1.50
CA ARG A 643 12.35 -2.66 2.29
C ARG A 643 12.01 -3.90 1.48
N VAL A 644 11.81 -4.99 2.18
CA VAL A 644 11.44 -6.29 1.63
C VAL A 644 10.45 -6.97 2.56
N GLN A 645 9.67 -7.92 2.06
CA GLN A 645 8.90 -8.80 2.91
C GLN A 645 9.82 -9.55 3.91
N GLY A 646 9.51 -9.47 5.20
CA GLY A 646 10.17 -10.20 6.27
C GLY A 646 9.56 -11.59 6.49
N PRO A 647 8.48 -11.71 7.29
CA PRO A 647 7.77 -12.97 7.46
C PRO A 647 7.33 -13.60 6.14
N ARG A 648 7.26 -14.93 6.11
CA ARG A 648 6.73 -15.69 4.97
C ARG A 648 5.81 -16.79 5.44
N LEU A 649 4.96 -17.26 4.53
CA LEU A 649 4.24 -18.50 4.74
C LEU A 649 5.14 -19.68 4.39
N ILE A 650 5.14 -20.70 5.25
CA ILE A 650 5.77 -22.00 4.99
C ILE A 650 4.72 -23.12 5.16
N PRO A 651 4.96 -24.34 4.65
CA PRO A 651 4.11 -25.48 4.95
C PRO A 651 4.02 -25.73 6.47
N HIS A 652 2.83 -26.08 6.96
CA HIS A 652 2.67 -26.46 8.36
C HIS A 652 3.47 -27.75 8.65
N PRO A 653 4.30 -27.81 9.71
CA PRO A 653 5.19 -28.95 10.00
C PRO A 653 4.49 -30.32 10.11
N GLU A 654 3.25 -30.34 10.59
CA GLU A 654 2.45 -31.56 10.78
C GLU A 654 1.32 -31.72 9.73
N ARG A 655 1.10 -30.70 8.89
CA ARG A 655 -0.03 -30.61 7.93
C ARG A 655 0.41 -29.91 6.64
N PRO A 656 1.28 -30.52 5.81
CA PRO A 656 2.00 -29.81 4.74
C PRO A 656 1.12 -29.06 3.70
N GLU A 657 -0.16 -29.43 3.60
CA GLU A 657 -1.18 -28.75 2.80
C GLU A 657 -1.59 -27.38 3.36
N ALA A 658 -1.51 -27.20 4.68
CA ALA A 658 -1.78 -25.93 5.35
C ALA A 658 -0.55 -25.00 5.31
N ARG A 659 -0.77 -23.74 5.66
CA ARG A 659 0.27 -22.71 5.73
C ARG A 659 0.35 -22.12 7.13
N VAL A 660 1.56 -21.75 7.54
CA VAL A 660 1.83 -21.08 8.81
C VAL A 660 2.71 -19.86 8.56
N LEU A 661 2.49 -18.80 9.33
CA LEU A 661 3.34 -17.62 9.32
C LEU A 661 4.64 -17.92 10.06
N HIS A 662 5.78 -17.71 9.41
CA HIS A 662 7.11 -17.92 9.97
C HIS A 662 7.82 -16.60 10.22
N ILE A 663 8.00 -16.26 11.50
CA ILE A 663 8.62 -15.02 11.98
C ILE A 663 10.00 -15.36 12.54
N ARG A 664 11.05 -14.74 12.00
CA ARG A 664 12.44 -15.11 12.29
C ARG A 664 13.41 -13.93 12.08
N ARG A 665 14.71 -14.16 12.23
CA ARG A 665 15.75 -13.26 11.73
C ARG A 665 16.69 -14.06 10.81
N PRO A 666 16.36 -14.23 9.53
CA PRO A 666 17.07 -15.18 8.68
C PRO A 666 18.48 -14.71 8.28
N ASP A 667 18.75 -13.42 8.40
CA ASP A 667 19.96 -12.75 7.94
C ASP A 667 20.27 -11.52 8.81
N GLU A 668 21.31 -10.78 8.43
CA GLU A 668 21.77 -9.59 9.14
C GLU A 668 20.83 -8.38 9.02
N LYS A 669 19.77 -8.46 8.21
CA LYS A 669 18.75 -7.39 8.15
C LYS A 669 17.99 -7.32 9.47
N TYR A 670 17.06 -6.36 9.55
CA TYR A 670 16.14 -6.28 10.68
C TYR A 670 15.46 -7.65 10.93
N PRO A 671 15.17 -7.98 12.20
CA PRO A 671 14.35 -9.13 12.52
C PRO A 671 12.97 -8.96 11.88
N ASP A 672 12.35 -10.09 11.53
CA ASP A 672 10.99 -10.08 10.97
C ASP A 672 9.99 -9.58 12.02
N GLY A 673 8.98 -8.85 11.55
CA GLY A 673 7.81 -8.48 12.32
C GLY A 673 6.54 -8.56 11.47
N ALA A 674 5.40 -8.68 12.13
CA ALA A 674 4.09 -8.81 11.52
C ALA A 674 3.03 -8.01 12.28
N MET A 675 2.18 -7.27 11.56
CA MET A 675 1.06 -6.50 12.08
C MET A 675 -0.26 -7.03 11.51
N TRP A 676 -1.23 -7.26 12.37
CA TRP A 676 -2.59 -7.65 12.00
C TRP A 676 -3.62 -6.77 12.69
N ASN A 677 -4.43 -6.09 11.90
CA ASN A 677 -5.50 -5.25 12.38
C ASN A 677 -6.78 -6.05 12.62
N PHE A 678 -7.51 -5.68 13.67
CA PHE A 678 -8.82 -6.23 14.00
C PHE A 678 -9.76 -5.16 14.55
N PRO A 679 -11.08 -5.44 14.66
CA PRO A 679 -12.03 -4.47 15.19
C PRO A 679 -11.66 -3.99 16.60
N LEU A 680 -11.58 -2.67 16.79
CA LEU A 680 -11.25 -2.03 18.06
C LEU A 680 -12.14 -2.54 19.20
N ALA A 681 -11.54 -2.86 20.35
CA ALA A 681 -12.29 -3.03 21.57
C ALA A 681 -11.57 -2.68 22.88
N ARG A 682 -12.37 -2.27 23.86
CA ARG A 682 -11.93 -2.07 25.26
C ARG A 682 -11.81 -3.38 26.02
N LYS A 683 -12.58 -4.40 25.62
CA LYS A 683 -12.50 -5.76 26.14
C LYS A 683 -12.51 -6.75 24.98
N GLY A 684 -11.69 -7.78 25.09
CA GLY A 684 -11.68 -8.83 24.07
C GLY A 684 -10.83 -10.01 24.46
N ASP A 685 -10.92 -11.01 23.60
CA ASP A 685 -10.22 -12.27 23.66
C ASP A 685 -9.45 -12.45 22.37
N LEU A 686 -8.12 -12.52 22.44
CA LEU A 686 -7.27 -12.86 21.31
C LEU A 686 -6.66 -14.23 21.54
N THR A 687 -6.98 -15.17 20.65
CA THR A 687 -6.41 -16.50 20.61
C THR A 687 -5.35 -16.60 19.52
N LEU A 688 -4.15 -17.01 19.88
CA LEU A 688 -2.99 -17.17 19.02
C LEU A 688 -2.42 -18.58 19.18
N ARG A 689 -2.24 -19.32 18.07
CA ARG A 689 -1.63 -20.65 18.11
C ARG A 689 -0.20 -20.61 17.59
N ILE A 690 0.77 -20.87 18.46
CA ILE A 690 2.20 -20.73 18.17
C ILE A 690 3.01 -22.00 18.42
N ARG A 691 4.16 -22.09 17.76
CA ARG A 691 5.23 -23.06 18.06
C ARG A 691 6.58 -22.36 18.03
N LEU A 692 7.31 -22.41 19.14
CA LEU A 692 8.70 -21.96 19.19
C LEU A 692 9.56 -23.03 18.53
N GLN A 693 10.36 -22.68 17.53
CA GLN A 693 11.20 -23.67 16.84
C GLN A 693 12.44 -24.03 17.68
N PRO A 694 13.03 -25.22 17.50
CA PRO A 694 14.37 -25.51 18.02
C PRO A 694 15.35 -24.41 17.62
N HIS A 695 16.18 -23.94 18.56
CA HIS A 695 17.13 -22.83 18.38
C HIS A 695 16.52 -21.42 18.20
N PHE A 696 15.23 -21.26 18.49
CA PHE A 696 14.60 -19.95 18.63
C PHE A 696 15.40 -19.01 19.54
N ALA A 697 15.69 -17.79 19.06
CA ALA A 697 16.52 -16.81 19.76
C ALA A 697 15.71 -15.65 20.36
N GLY A 698 14.40 -15.81 20.52
CA GLY A 698 13.53 -14.86 21.21
C GLY A 698 12.58 -14.11 20.28
N GLY A 699 11.46 -13.69 20.86
CA GLY A 699 10.36 -13.05 20.17
C GLY A 699 9.45 -12.31 21.14
N VAL A 700 8.40 -11.69 20.60
CA VAL A 700 7.46 -10.91 21.38
C VAL A 700 6.09 -10.89 20.72
N VAL A 701 5.05 -10.94 21.57
CA VAL A 701 3.65 -10.73 21.20
C VAL A 701 3.16 -9.47 21.89
N SER A 702 2.65 -8.51 21.13
CA SER A 702 2.20 -7.22 21.64
C SER A 702 0.79 -6.88 21.13
N LEU A 703 0.02 -6.20 21.98
CA LEU A 703 -1.28 -5.63 21.63
C LEU A 703 -1.17 -4.09 21.60
N THR A 704 -1.56 -3.49 20.47
CA THR A 704 -1.46 -2.04 20.24
C THR A 704 -2.78 -1.44 19.75
N ASP A 705 -2.89 -0.11 19.74
CA ASP A 705 -4.08 0.64 19.31
C ASP A 705 -3.93 1.34 17.94
N ARG A 706 -2.74 1.25 17.35
CA ARG A 706 -2.37 1.83 16.06
C ARG A 706 -1.32 1.01 15.34
N PHE A 707 -1.16 1.30 14.05
CA PHE A 707 -0.18 0.65 13.19
C PHE A 707 1.22 1.17 13.49
N PHE A 708 2.17 0.25 13.62
CA PHE A 708 3.61 0.53 13.64
C PHE A 708 4.23 -0.23 12.47
N ASN A 709 5.39 0.21 12.00
CA ASN A 709 6.15 -0.63 11.08
C ASN A 709 6.41 -2.00 11.74
N PRO A 710 6.19 -3.12 11.04
CA PRO A 710 6.12 -4.43 11.67
C PRO A 710 7.36 -4.81 12.48
N GLU A 711 8.53 -4.44 11.99
CA GLU A 711 9.83 -4.73 12.58
C GLU A 711 10.30 -3.73 13.65
N ASP A 712 9.66 -2.56 13.76
CA ASP A 712 10.22 -1.41 14.48
C ASP A 712 10.16 -1.61 16.00
N PRO A 713 11.30 -1.74 16.71
CA PRO A 713 11.33 -1.98 18.14
C PRO A 713 10.74 -0.83 18.99
N ALA A 714 10.50 0.35 18.41
CA ALA A 714 9.77 1.43 19.10
C ALA A 714 8.31 1.05 19.38
N GLY A 715 7.70 0.21 18.54
CA GLY A 715 6.32 -0.23 18.72
C GLY A 715 6.08 -0.98 20.04
N GLU A 716 7.08 -1.69 20.57
CA GLU A 716 6.98 -2.35 21.88
C GLU A 716 6.98 -1.39 23.05
N LYS A 717 7.66 -0.25 22.92
CA LYS A 717 7.66 0.80 23.95
C LYS A 717 6.28 1.45 24.04
N GLU A 718 5.58 1.51 22.92
CA GLU A 718 4.24 2.07 22.75
C GLU A 718 3.13 1.00 22.73
N ALA A 719 3.47 -0.25 23.01
CA ALA A 719 2.50 -1.34 23.09
C ALA A 719 1.80 -1.33 24.44
N ILE A 720 0.49 -1.56 24.44
CA ILE A 720 -0.34 -1.54 25.65
C ILE A 720 0.00 -2.76 26.49
N PHE A 721 -0.06 -3.95 25.89
CA PHE A 721 0.34 -5.20 26.53
C PHE A 721 1.43 -5.87 25.72
N THR A 722 2.43 -6.43 26.41
CA THR A 722 3.57 -7.10 25.77
C THR A 722 3.90 -8.38 26.54
N LEU A 723 3.87 -9.51 25.84
CA LEU A 723 4.33 -10.81 26.32
C LEU A 723 5.68 -11.14 25.67
N PRO A 724 6.79 -11.12 26.42
CA PRO A 724 8.07 -11.59 25.91
C PRO A 724 8.04 -13.11 25.70
N LEU A 725 8.66 -13.58 24.63
CA LEU A 725 8.96 -14.98 24.37
C LEU A 725 10.48 -15.15 24.44
N GLY A 726 10.99 -15.58 25.59
CA GLY A 726 12.42 -15.80 25.80
C GLY A 726 12.98 -16.90 24.91
N ALA A 727 14.27 -16.82 24.57
CA ALA A 727 14.95 -17.84 23.76
C ALA A 727 14.90 -19.24 24.44
N ASP A 728 14.87 -19.28 25.77
CA ASP A 728 14.68 -20.48 26.59
C ASP A 728 13.21 -20.89 26.75
N GLY A 729 12.28 -20.23 26.04
CA GLY A 729 10.85 -20.45 26.10
C GLY A 729 10.14 -19.71 27.23
N ARG A 730 10.85 -18.99 28.11
CA ARG A 730 10.20 -18.27 29.23
C ARG A 730 9.23 -17.19 28.74
N ILE A 731 8.04 -17.17 29.33
CA ILE A 731 7.02 -16.13 29.13
C ILE A 731 6.74 -15.32 30.41
N SER A 732 7.22 -15.82 31.55
CA SER A 732 7.32 -15.09 32.82
C SER A 732 8.43 -15.71 33.68
N LEU A 733 8.60 -15.22 34.92
CA LEU A 733 9.55 -15.82 35.87
C LEU A 733 9.22 -17.28 36.23
N GLN A 734 7.96 -17.68 36.12
CA GLN A 734 7.46 -18.98 36.59
C GLN A 734 6.95 -19.89 35.46
N ASN A 735 6.82 -19.38 34.24
CA ASN A 735 6.21 -20.11 33.13
C ASN A 735 7.10 -20.09 31.90
N ALA A 736 7.21 -21.24 31.23
CA ALA A 736 7.95 -21.41 29.99
C ALA A 736 7.19 -22.33 29.03
N LEU A 737 7.28 -22.03 27.74
CA LEU A 737 6.82 -22.86 26.65
C LEU A 737 7.95 -23.77 26.20
N GLN A 738 7.66 -25.04 25.99
CA GLN A 738 8.63 -25.95 25.38
C GLN A 738 8.82 -25.62 23.90
N HIS A 739 10.06 -25.69 23.42
CA HIS A 739 10.33 -25.68 21.98
C HIS A 739 9.69 -26.90 21.31
N ASP A 740 9.45 -26.74 20.01
CA ASP A 740 8.93 -27.77 19.11
C ASP A 740 7.54 -28.31 19.44
N ARG A 741 6.76 -27.54 20.20
CA ARG A 741 5.39 -27.87 20.58
C ARG A 741 4.41 -26.74 20.27
N TRP A 742 3.23 -27.10 19.78
CA TRP A 742 2.14 -26.16 19.58
C TRP A 742 1.47 -25.78 20.91
N TYR A 743 1.27 -24.49 21.12
CA TYR A 743 0.53 -23.90 22.22
C TYR A 743 -0.55 -22.96 21.72
N THR A 744 -1.71 -22.99 22.37
CA THR A 744 -2.71 -21.95 22.25
C THR A 744 -2.48 -20.94 23.37
N LEU A 745 -2.17 -19.71 23.00
CA LEU A 745 -2.12 -18.56 23.89
C LEU A 745 -3.42 -17.78 23.75
N GLN A 746 -4.04 -17.44 24.87
CA GLN A 746 -5.29 -16.67 24.91
C GLN A 746 -5.04 -15.41 25.74
N PHE A 747 -5.30 -14.25 25.16
CA PHE A 747 -5.12 -12.93 25.76
C PHE A 747 -6.49 -12.33 26.02
N GLU A 748 -6.90 -12.31 27.29
CA GLU A 748 -8.16 -11.72 27.73
C GLU A 748 -7.87 -10.36 28.35
N TRP A 749 -8.22 -9.27 27.65
CA TRP A 749 -7.95 -7.92 28.12
C TRP A 749 -9.20 -7.17 28.56
N ASP A 750 -9.02 -6.29 29.54
CA ASP A 750 -9.99 -5.27 29.93
C ASP A 750 -9.24 -3.95 30.20
N VAL A 751 -9.40 -3.01 29.28
CA VAL A 751 -8.77 -1.68 29.35
C VAL A 751 -9.21 -0.93 30.61
N SER A 752 -10.47 -1.08 31.03
CA SER A 752 -11.01 -0.37 32.20
C SER A 752 -10.49 -0.98 33.49
N ALA A 753 -10.37 -2.31 33.56
CA ALA A 753 -9.74 -3.00 34.69
C ALA A 753 -8.21 -2.92 34.67
N ARG A 754 -7.60 -2.43 33.58
CA ARG A 754 -6.15 -2.35 33.36
C ARG A 754 -5.46 -3.70 33.48
N THR A 755 -6.06 -4.74 32.91
CA THR A 755 -5.56 -6.11 32.98
C THR A 755 -5.54 -6.76 31.60
N CYS A 756 -4.57 -7.64 31.39
CA CYS A 756 -4.61 -8.66 30.35
C CYS A 756 -4.12 -9.98 30.95
N LEU A 757 -5.00 -10.98 30.99
CA LEU A 757 -4.67 -12.32 31.42
C LEU A 757 -4.23 -13.13 30.21
N VAL A 758 -3.09 -13.80 30.32
CA VAL A 758 -2.59 -14.73 29.31
C VAL A 758 -2.72 -16.15 29.84
N SER A 759 -3.57 -16.93 29.17
CA SER A 759 -3.76 -18.35 29.41
C SER A 759 -3.00 -19.17 28.39
N VAL A 760 -2.39 -20.27 28.83
CA VAL A 760 -1.66 -21.22 27.98
C VAL A 760 -2.39 -22.56 28.04
N ALA A 761 -2.90 -23.01 26.90
CA ALA A 761 -3.73 -24.22 26.80
C ALA A 761 -4.92 -24.23 27.79
N GLY A 762 -5.57 -23.07 27.97
CA GLY A 762 -6.73 -22.88 28.84
C GLY A 762 -6.40 -22.55 30.31
N GLU A 763 -5.14 -22.61 30.71
CA GLU A 763 -4.73 -22.35 32.09
C GLU A 763 -4.12 -20.94 32.25
N PRO A 764 -4.64 -20.09 33.16
CA PRO A 764 -4.08 -18.76 33.42
C PRO A 764 -2.62 -18.81 33.88
N LYS A 765 -1.69 -18.18 33.14
CA LYS A 765 -0.25 -18.22 33.44
C LYS A 765 0.37 -16.85 33.72
N VAL A 766 -0.03 -15.80 33.01
CA VAL A 766 0.64 -14.50 33.07
C VAL A 766 -0.38 -13.37 33.17
N TYR A 767 -0.16 -12.43 34.09
CA TYR A 767 -0.89 -11.17 34.13
C TYR A 767 0.00 -10.06 33.56
N LEU A 768 -0.45 -9.43 32.47
CA LEU A 768 0.25 -8.30 31.86
C LEU A 768 -0.35 -6.99 32.38
N LYS A 769 0.53 -6.08 32.79
CA LYS A 769 0.15 -4.71 33.16
C LYS A 769 0.23 -3.82 31.92
N PRO A 770 -0.73 -2.92 31.71
CA PRO A 770 -0.70 -2.02 30.58
C PRO A 770 0.37 -0.94 30.78
N SER A 771 1.09 -0.59 29.72
CA SER A 771 2.06 0.53 29.72
C SER A 771 1.36 1.90 29.85
N TYR A 772 0.19 2.06 29.22
CA TYR A 772 -0.71 3.21 29.34
C TYR A 772 -2.17 2.78 29.17
N THR A 773 -3.11 3.69 29.45
CA THR A 773 -4.54 3.46 29.17
C THR A 773 -4.88 4.03 27.79
N PRO A 774 -5.21 3.21 26.79
CA PRO A 774 -5.59 3.72 25.47
C PRO A 774 -6.90 4.52 25.55
N THR A 775 -6.97 5.60 24.77
CA THR A 775 -8.17 6.46 24.71
C THR A 775 -9.39 5.65 24.28
N HIS A 776 -9.25 4.86 23.21
CA HIS A 776 -10.35 4.10 22.62
C HIS A 776 -10.35 2.63 23.03
N GLY A 777 -9.29 1.89 22.73
CA GLY A 777 -9.20 0.44 22.91
C GLY A 777 -8.01 -0.13 22.15
N ILE A 778 -7.99 -1.45 21.96
CA ILE A 778 -6.94 -2.20 21.25
C ILE A 778 -7.48 -2.62 19.88
N SER A 779 -6.67 -2.51 18.83
CA SER A 779 -7.07 -2.81 17.44
C SER A 779 -5.99 -3.54 16.62
N TYR A 780 -4.87 -3.92 17.26
CA TYR A 780 -3.76 -4.58 16.59
C TYR A 780 -3.12 -5.68 17.41
N LEU A 781 -2.79 -6.77 16.72
CA LEU A 781 -1.81 -7.77 17.12
C LEU A 781 -0.51 -7.46 16.42
N ARG A 782 0.59 -7.44 17.19
CA ARG A 782 1.94 -7.31 16.69
C ARG A 782 2.80 -8.49 17.14
N LEU A 783 3.54 -9.05 16.20
CA LEU A 783 4.44 -10.17 16.42
C LEU A 783 5.82 -9.80 15.90
N ARG A 784 6.90 -10.05 16.66
CA ARG A 784 8.26 -9.77 16.18
C ARG A 784 9.28 -10.76 16.72
N SER A 785 10.29 -11.06 15.91
CA SER A 785 11.53 -11.68 16.38
C SER A 785 12.37 -10.68 17.18
N THR A 786 12.86 -11.06 18.35
CA THR A 786 13.76 -10.22 19.16
C THR A 786 15.23 -10.62 19.01
N ALA A 787 15.52 -11.60 18.14
CA ALA A 787 16.87 -12.10 17.92
C ALA A 787 17.87 -10.99 17.56
N GLU A 788 18.99 -10.91 18.30
CA GLU A 788 20.08 -9.95 18.06
C GLU A 788 21.05 -10.39 16.95
N ARG A 789 21.02 -11.68 16.59
CA ARG A 789 21.81 -12.29 15.53
C ARG A 789 20.91 -13.10 14.61
N ALA A 790 21.47 -13.65 13.53
CA ALA A 790 20.76 -14.56 12.64
C ALA A 790 20.15 -15.73 13.44
N ASP A 791 18.83 -15.82 13.39
CA ASP A 791 17.97 -16.88 13.89
C ASP A 791 17.02 -17.28 12.75
N PRO A 792 17.42 -18.23 11.89
CA PRO A 792 16.55 -18.73 10.83
C PRO A 792 15.40 -19.60 11.35
N ALA A 793 15.48 -20.07 12.61
CA ALA A 793 14.49 -20.95 13.21
C ALA A 793 13.25 -20.17 13.65
N GLY A 794 13.41 -19.11 14.45
CA GLY A 794 12.32 -18.23 14.84
C GLY A 794 11.12 -18.95 15.50
N PHE A 795 9.91 -18.47 15.24
CA PHE A 795 8.68 -19.11 15.69
C PHE A 795 7.60 -19.11 14.59
N LEU A 796 6.66 -20.04 14.74
CA LEU A 796 5.53 -20.23 13.83
C LEU A 796 4.23 -19.76 14.46
N VAL A 797 3.35 -19.25 13.62
CA VAL A 797 1.96 -18.96 13.96
C VAL A 797 1.06 -19.72 13.00
N GLU A 798 0.19 -20.57 13.55
CA GLU A 798 -0.76 -21.36 12.78
C GLU A 798 -2.05 -20.58 12.52
N SER A 799 -2.55 -19.89 13.53
CA SER A 799 -3.80 -19.15 13.42
C SER A 799 -3.86 -18.02 14.43
N VAL A 800 -4.59 -16.97 14.06
CA VAL A 800 -5.04 -15.92 14.97
C VAL A 800 -6.54 -15.81 14.92
N LYS A 801 -7.12 -15.50 16.06
CA LYS A 801 -8.54 -15.23 16.18
C LYS A 801 -8.73 -14.19 17.27
N VAL A 802 -9.69 -13.31 17.07
CA VAL A 802 -10.11 -12.36 18.08
C VAL A 802 -11.63 -12.31 18.13
N ASP A 803 -12.19 -12.41 19.33
CA ASP A 803 -13.57 -12.10 19.63
C ASP A 803 -13.56 -10.85 20.53
N VAL A 804 -14.19 -9.78 20.08
CA VAL A 804 -14.29 -8.54 20.86
C VAL A 804 -15.70 -8.34 21.40
N ILE A 805 -15.80 -7.86 22.64
CA ILE A 805 -17.08 -7.57 23.23
C ILE A 805 -17.46 -6.15 22.78
N GLY A 806 -18.50 -6.06 21.93
CA GLY A 806 -19.06 -4.78 21.55
C GLY A 806 -19.57 -4.05 22.78
N ASP A 807 -18.93 -2.95 23.14
CA ASP A 807 -19.39 -2.05 24.19
C ASP A 807 -20.77 -1.50 23.79
N ARG A 808 -21.86 -2.12 24.26
CA ARG A 808 -23.10 -1.39 24.51
C ARG A 808 -22.86 -0.60 25.79
N GLN A 809 -22.16 0.53 25.68
CA GLN A 809 -22.09 1.44 26.81
C GLN A 809 -23.50 1.91 27.11
N SER A 810 -24.07 1.45 28.23
CA SER A 810 -25.20 2.11 28.87
C SER A 810 -24.79 3.56 29.06
N GLY A 811 -25.45 4.47 28.35
CA GLY A 811 -25.20 5.90 28.48
C GLY A 811 -25.33 6.35 29.94
N PRO A 812 -24.77 7.50 30.32
CA PRO A 812 -25.04 8.07 31.63
C PRO A 812 -26.55 8.16 31.81
N ARG A 813 -27.07 7.59 32.90
CA ARG A 813 -28.45 7.88 33.32
C ARG A 813 -28.55 9.40 33.54
N PRO A 814 -29.67 10.01 33.12
CA PRO A 814 -29.82 11.45 32.92
C PRO A 814 -29.42 12.30 34.13
#